data_AF-A0A0V0VIH8-F1
#
_entry.id   AF-A0A0V0VIH8-F1
#
_cell.length_a   1.000
_cell.length_b   1.000
_cell.length_c   1.000
_cell.angle_alpha   90.00
_cell.angle_beta   90.00
_cell.angle_gamma   90.00
#
_symmetry.space_group_name_H-M   'P 1'
#
loop_
_entity.id
_entity.type
_entity.pdbx_description
1 polymer ?
#
loop_
_entity_poly.entity_id
_entity_poly.type
_entity_poly.pdbx_seq_one_letter_code
_entity_poly.pdbx_strand_id
1 'polypeptide(L)'
;MLFQDNFDSFILVDNHAILIETLKCLKFAFRHFVSACIYLSVMLFFSIFCAYCWMLSTYSYDAVTDVDQNKQCILACHYKPNFGNNPDYADLTTSQIPVESCSHLIYESAFVNQFWDVVARHPSEKLYTSGNRSYAWINRLKTKFKSLTTLLAIDISFDVEFYDSLSVRHFRSKLSHSIYRAIEEYAFNGFLLNLPVFAPYSNYIQILIEMHQARHFSLRKNMIIAVSIKRSVAQQIPKIIADVSKYVDFVIIASDEMTDTHISYFVDPLHTSGIPDRENALAKFQEPVVNKLLSAGMMRSKIVVGLSLKVHSFVFLNPNENIVGASVIRNSPDFFNYRHICKVSDADVHEEAYSKYKKSNDRWIAFNDEETIREKVAWVQHKNLGGIALTDVNFDDPTGYCSKSFYTFPLVKMAHSQMGCLHVHAVLSSADDKETKNSQNGDLYEQCVRLCTYTLRNGNDPFEIDNLIKSGCTHLSIYVGKFDSPGNIVYPHLLLNNMELLKIKRANFSAVLLSVHCLDFWKFSSNDTSNNINLFIENIEHIMNEFGFDGVHLHFEFANVIEEYEKLYAEKLYDKILNIRQMVSNRNKTLFIISLNVNAFINEAEQWLRRADYLNLLLKYYEAESEEFLHLIHRTGNRKKLLIGGALFKHQWSTHSDFCKQLYMSIPEYEDNLLDLIYDNIETIVRKARFATMYGFGGMALLNVHMDDSSGICLQGSKFPCLRAMKENYLCQPRCETLENHCQKSSKKVICYYSTEMDSDAVFSSDLPLKRCTHLAVNILYFFKDRNGELKIHTSWSTMRVLNELLSLRIQHGLKLVAVVQKKHGIHSYDEIIRLMTQDERWFAEFVRVIELFDFDAVELHFGSIGNIQHQHTLNILKKLKSELKRNPTASNQCPVEFGFAAEMYPIDLGNKHFVETIYGLFDYITLLSFKSNRGLGIAETNRRIAIEDTIRMFEDQGFPVRKLVLALSSFGIQFNLGCSSNVSVEDVLSNLRDHAHYLEYDRKYRMNELCHKVIRKEMKEFISYRHMGAVAYSCNEILFYERPETIRYKARFAAARGLSGIALYRLNDENDCSSCSGIPYCLLDAATADC
;
A
#
# COMPACT_ATOMS: atom_id res chain seq x y z
N MET A 1 12.30 -62.48 25.04
CA MET A 1 11.37 -63.54 25.48
C MET A 1 10.63 -64.08 24.26
N LEU A 2 10.93 -65.33 23.87
CA LEU A 2 10.05 -66.39 23.37
C LEU A 2 10.80 -67.34 22.41
N PHE A 3 10.99 -68.57 22.91
CA PHE A 3 11.23 -69.90 22.30
C PHE A 3 12.37 -70.11 21.28
N GLN A 4 13.40 -70.93 21.53
CA GLN A 4 13.51 -72.39 21.80
C GLN A 4 13.25 -73.32 20.60
N ASP A 5 14.27 -74.18 20.39
CA ASP A 5 14.24 -75.60 20.04
C ASP A 5 14.53 -76.09 18.61
N ASN A 6 15.70 -76.74 18.54
CA ASN A 6 15.98 -78.11 18.07
C ASN A 6 15.85 -78.43 16.57
N PHE A 7 16.94 -78.92 15.97
CA PHE A 7 17.23 -80.36 15.99
C PHE A 7 18.67 -80.68 15.54
N ASP A 8 19.26 -81.58 16.32
CA ASP A 8 20.51 -82.30 16.10
C ASP A 8 20.47 -83.28 14.91
N SER A 9 21.67 -83.71 14.53
CA SER A 9 22.04 -85.01 13.95
C SER A 9 21.86 -85.20 12.44
N PHE A 10 22.99 -85.33 11.71
CA PHE A 10 23.48 -86.62 11.23
C PHE A 10 24.95 -86.49 10.77
N ILE A 11 25.83 -87.21 11.47
CA ILE A 11 27.18 -87.58 11.02
C ILE A 11 27.03 -88.84 10.15
N LEU A 12 27.81 -88.94 9.06
CA LEU A 12 28.51 -90.13 8.53
C LEU A 12 28.61 -90.00 7.00
N VAL A 13 29.75 -89.58 6.45
CA VAL A 13 30.96 -90.36 6.13
C VAL A 13 31.01 -90.70 4.63
N ASP A 14 32.13 -90.25 4.07
CA ASP A 14 32.87 -90.70 2.89
C ASP A 14 32.15 -90.85 1.55
N ASN A 15 32.36 -89.83 0.71
CA ASN A 15 32.66 -90.04 -0.70
C ASN A 15 33.66 -88.99 -1.19
N HIS A 16 34.95 -89.36 -1.16
CA HIS A 16 36.07 -88.56 -1.68
C HIS A 16 35.90 -88.16 -3.17
N ALA A 17 35.00 -88.80 -3.91
CA ALA A 17 34.61 -88.41 -5.26
C ALA A 17 33.69 -87.16 -5.29
N ILE A 18 32.81 -87.02 -4.29
CA ILE A 18 31.93 -85.86 -4.14
C ILE A 18 32.75 -84.63 -3.77
N LEU A 19 33.82 -84.76 -2.98
CA LEU A 19 34.66 -83.62 -2.58
C LEU A 19 35.38 -82.97 -3.77
N ILE A 20 35.81 -83.74 -4.77
CA ILE A 20 36.51 -83.22 -5.96
C ILE A 20 35.52 -82.60 -6.96
N GLU A 21 34.34 -83.22 -7.15
CA GLU A 21 33.24 -82.65 -7.94
C GLU A 21 32.65 -81.40 -7.27
N THR A 22 32.46 -81.40 -5.95
CA THR A 22 32.03 -80.21 -5.19
C THR A 22 33.12 -79.15 -5.13
N LEU A 23 34.43 -79.46 -5.12
CA LEU A 23 35.48 -78.45 -5.25
C LEU A 23 35.55 -77.86 -6.66
N LYS A 24 35.23 -78.62 -7.71
CA LYS A 24 35.09 -78.11 -9.09
C LYS A 24 33.82 -77.29 -9.27
N CYS A 25 32.69 -77.75 -8.73
CA CYS A 25 31.44 -77.00 -8.67
C CYS A 25 31.53 -75.79 -7.74
N LEU A 26 32.28 -75.83 -6.64
CA LEU A 26 32.60 -74.66 -5.82
C LEU A 26 33.57 -73.74 -6.56
N LYS A 27 34.55 -74.23 -7.34
CA LYS A 27 35.38 -73.33 -8.17
C LYS A 27 34.58 -72.69 -9.30
N PHE A 28 33.63 -73.41 -9.89
CA PHE A 28 32.75 -72.93 -10.95
C PHE A 28 31.67 -71.99 -10.40
N ALA A 29 31.04 -72.36 -9.28
CA ALA A 29 30.09 -71.53 -8.54
C ALA A 29 30.81 -70.35 -7.90
N PHE A 30 32.05 -70.45 -7.41
CA PHE A 30 32.83 -69.31 -6.90
C PHE A 30 33.33 -68.44 -8.05
N ARG A 31 33.63 -68.98 -9.24
CA ARG A 31 33.87 -68.15 -10.45
C ARG A 31 32.62 -67.45 -10.94
N HIS A 32 31.46 -68.11 -10.92
CA HIS A 32 30.18 -67.49 -11.27
C HIS A 32 29.62 -66.60 -10.17
N PHE A 33 29.92 -66.85 -8.90
CA PHE A 33 29.55 -66.04 -7.75
C PHE A 33 30.51 -64.87 -7.62
N VAL A 34 31.80 -65.01 -7.92
CA VAL A 34 32.73 -63.88 -8.07
C VAL A 34 32.37 -63.10 -9.33
N SER A 35 32.02 -63.73 -10.46
CA SER A 35 31.58 -63.01 -11.65
C SER A 35 30.20 -62.37 -11.47
N ALA A 36 29.29 -62.97 -10.69
CA ALA A 36 27.98 -62.42 -10.34
C ALA A 36 28.07 -61.42 -9.21
N CYS A 37 29.03 -61.52 -8.29
CA CYS A 37 29.35 -60.49 -7.29
C CYS A 37 30.16 -59.36 -7.90
N ILE A 38 30.96 -59.60 -8.95
CA ILE A 38 31.56 -58.57 -9.79
C ILE A 38 30.47 -57.94 -10.66
N TYR A 39 29.52 -58.70 -11.20
CA TYR A 39 28.38 -58.12 -11.90
C TYR A 39 27.44 -57.39 -10.94
N LEU A 40 27.18 -57.91 -9.73
CA LEU A 40 26.38 -57.24 -8.71
C LEU A 40 27.13 -56.07 -8.12
N SER A 41 28.45 -56.13 -7.96
CA SER A 41 29.24 -55.01 -7.47
C SER A 41 29.45 -53.99 -8.56
N VAL A 42 29.56 -54.35 -9.85
CA VAL A 42 29.56 -53.42 -10.99
C VAL A 42 28.17 -52.85 -11.21
N MET A 43 27.09 -53.61 -10.99
CA MET A 43 25.71 -53.11 -11.03
C MET A 43 25.36 -52.28 -9.79
N LEU A 44 25.86 -52.62 -8.60
CA LEU A 44 25.80 -51.76 -7.41
C LEU A 44 26.67 -50.53 -7.63
N PHE A 45 27.85 -50.65 -8.23
CA PHE A 45 28.71 -49.51 -8.52
C PHE A 45 28.12 -48.68 -9.63
N PHE A 46 27.44 -49.24 -10.63
CA PHE A 46 26.71 -48.48 -11.65
C PHE A 46 25.40 -47.91 -11.12
N SER A 47 24.72 -48.55 -10.15
CA SER A 47 23.52 -47.98 -9.54
C SER A 47 23.84 -46.99 -8.43
N ILE A 48 24.97 -47.14 -7.72
CA ILE A 48 25.55 -46.15 -6.81
C ILE A 48 26.19 -45.04 -7.63
N PHE A 49 26.87 -45.31 -8.74
CA PHE A 49 27.44 -44.28 -9.63
C PHE A 49 26.35 -43.61 -10.45
N CYS A 50 25.28 -44.30 -10.86
CA CYS A 50 24.09 -43.66 -11.39
C CYS A 50 23.33 -42.94 -10.29
N ALA A 51 23.22 -43.43 -9.04
CA ALA A 51 22.62 -42.67 -7.94
C ALA A 51 23.52 -41.52 -7.47
N TYR A 52 24.83 -41.60 -7.66
CA TYR A 52 25.83 -40.58 -7.36
C TYR A 52 25.97 -39.60 -8.52
N CYS A 53 25.76 -40.01 -9.77
CA CYS A 53 25.61 -39.14 -10.94
C CYS A 53 24.20 -38.59 -11.07
N TRP A 54 23.18 -39.25 -10.52
CA TRP A 54 21.83 -38.71 -10.36
C TRP A 54 21.84 -37.75 -9.17
N MET A 55 22.48 -38.12 -8.05
CA MET A 55 22.78 -37.18 -6.97
C MET A 55 23.67 -36.04 -7.44
N LEU A 56 24.72 -36.23 -8.25
CA LEU A 56 25.56 -35.16 -8.79
C LEU A 56 24.90 -34.44 -9.98
N SER A 57 23.98 -35.03 -10.74
CA SER A 57 23.13 -34.28 -11.67
C SER A 57 22.03 -33.52 -10.93
N THR A 58 21.71 -33.90 -9.69
CA THR A 58 20.90 -33.13 -8.74
C THR A 58 21.75 -32.34 -7.71
N TYR A 59 23.09 -32.39 -7.75
CA TYR A 59 24.03 -31.68 -6.84
C TYR A 59 25.15 -30.93 -7.58
N SER A 60 25.16 -30.92 -8.90
CA SER A 60 26.04 -30.11 -9.74
C SER A 60 25.20 -29.39 -10.78
N TYR A 61 24.14 -28.76 -10.29
CA TYR A 61 23.52 -27.57 -10.86
C TYR A 61 22.87 -26.73 -9.76
N ASP A 62 23.50 -26.61 -8.59
CA ASP A 62 23.14 -25.64 -7.54
C ASP A 62 24.39 -25.04 -6.87
N ALA A 63 25.36 -24.67 -7.70
CA ALA A 63 26.37 -23.67 -7.35
C ALA A 63 26.06 -22.38 -8.12
N VAL A 64 24.84 -21.88 -7.95
CA VAL A 64 24.41 -20.53 -8.35
C VAL A 64 23.45 -20.05 -7.26
N THR A 65 23.89 -19.07 -6.48
CA THR A 65 23.08 -18.15 -5.66
C THR A 65 21.92 -18.78 -4.87
N ASP A 66 22.18 -19.13 -3.61
CA ASP A 66 21.11 -19.33 -2.62
C ASP A 66 20.45 -17.97 -2.31
N VAL A 67 19.51 -17.57 -3.16
CA VAL A 67 18.54 -16.50 -2.89
C VAL A 67 17.40 -17.15 -2.13
N ASP A 68 17.50 -17.13 -0.81
CA ASP A 68 16.49 -17.58 0.15
C ASP A 68 15.12 -16.93 -0.20
N GLN A 69 14.23 -17.68 -0.85
CA GLN A 69 12.94 -17.19 -1.40
C GLN A 69 11.79 -17.15 -0.37
N ASN A 70 12.04 -17.41 0.92
CA ASN A 70 11.09 -17.09 1.99
C ASN A 70 11.66 -15.97 2.88
N LYS A 71 11.62 -14.74 2.37
CA LYS A 71 11.92 -13.54 3.17
C LYS A 71 10.87 -13.36 4.27
N GLN A 72 11.08 -13.97 5.43
CA GLN A 72 10.25 -13.74 6.61
C GLN A 72 10.47 -12.29 7.07
N CYS A 73 9.44 -11.46 6.93
CA CYS A 73 9.48 -10.03 7.23
C CYS A 73 8.81 -9.76 8.59
N ILE A 74 9.61 -9.68 9.66
CA ILE A 74 9.08 -9.55 11.02
C ILE A 74 9.12 -8.08 11.45
N LEU A 75 7.96 -7.45 11.52
CA LEU A 75 7.72 -6.26 12.35
C LEU A 75 6.91 -6.68 13.57
N ALA A 76 7.60 -6.93 14.68
CA ALA A 76 7.00 -7.37 15.91
C ALA A 76 6.72 -6.18 16.84
N CYS A 77 5.52 -6.13 17.41
CA CYS A 77 5.08 -5.08 18.31
C CYS A 77 4.83 -5.67 19.70
N HIS A 78 5.65 -5.30 20.67
CA HIS A 78 5.43 -5.68 22.05
C HIS A 78 4.35 -4.78 22.66
N TYR A 79 3.35 -5.43 23.26
CA TYR A 79 2.30 -4.77 24.02
C TYR A 79 2.19 -5.44 25.38
N LYS A 80 2.24 -4.62 26.43
CA LYS A 80 2.02 -5.05 27.81
C LYS A 80 0.87 -4.23 28.41
N PRO A 81 0.02 -4.82 29.26
CA PRO A 81 -1.01 -4.04 29.97
C PRO A 81 -0.42 -3.18 31.09
N ASN A 82 -1.06 -2.04 31.39
CA ASN A 82 -0.61 -1.13 32.45
C ASN A 82 -1.10 -1.61 33.84
N PHE A 83 -0.36 -2.48 34.51
CA PHE A 83 -0.75 -3.02 35.82
C PHE A 83 -0.61 -2.04 36.99
N GLY A 84 0.26 -1.04 36.85
CA GLY A 84 0.64 -0.14 37.94
C GLY A 84 -0.05 1.22 37.92
N ASN A 85 -1.00 1.44 37.00
CA ASN A 85 -1.55 2.77 36.68
C ASN A 85 -0.44 3.81 36.42
N ASN A 86 0.66 3.41 35.77
CA ASN A 86 1.74 4.32 35.44
C ASN A 86 1.23 5.30 34.36
N PRO A 87 1.24 6.63 34.60
CA PRO A 87 0.69 7.61 33.66
C PRO A 87 1.47 7.71 32.34
N ASP A 88 2.75 7.30 32.33
CA ASP A 88 3.59 7.24 31.14
C ASP A 88 3.38 5.95 30.32
N TYR A 89 2.63 5.00 30.88
CA TYR A 89 2.39 3.71 30.25
C TYR A 89 0.95 3.70 29.70
N ALA A 90 0.77 3.91 28.40
CA ALA A 90 -0.58 4.04 27.85
C ALA A 90 -1.41 2.76 28.08
N ASP A 91 -2.60 2.92 28.68
CA ASP A 91 -3.49 1.80 28.98
C ASP A 91 -4.42 1.48 27.78
N LEU A 92 -3.84 0.94 26.71
CA LEU A 92 -4.53 0.70 25.45
C LEU A 92 -5.54 -0.44 25.57
N THR A 93 -6.76 -0.27 25.05
CA THR A 93 -7.68 -1.38 24.80
C THR A 93 -7.25 -2.17 23.55
N THR A 94 -7.74 -3.41 23.36
CA THR A 94 -7.39 -4.20 22.16
C THR A 94 -7.69 -3.50 20.84
N SER A 95 -8.70 -2.63 20.79
CA SER A 95 -9.01 -1.82 19.60
C SER A 95 -8.04 -0.67 19.34
N GLN A 96 -7.25 -0.26 20.33
CA GLN A 96 -6.32 0.87 20.24
C GLN A 96 -4.88 0.42 19.95
N ILE A 97 -4.57 -0.88 20.08
CA ILE A 97 -3.26 -1.41 19.70
C ILE A 97 -3.12 -1.28 18.17
N PRO A 98 -2.02 -0.72 17.64
CA PRO A 98 -1.83 -0.43 16.21
C PRO A 98 -1.46 -1.70 15.42
N VAL A 99 -2.23 -2.78 15.59
CA VAL A 99 -1.93 -4.10 15.00
C VAL A 99 -1.97 -4.11 13.48
N GLU A 100 -2.64 -3.15 12.83
CA GLU A 100 -2.59 -2.96 11.38
C GLU A 100 -1.18 -2.61 10.89
N SER A 101 -0.36 -2.04 11.76
CA SER A 101 1.03 -1.68 11.48
C SER A 101 2.02 -2.78 11.88
N CYS A 102 1.55 -3.90 12.42
CA CYS A 102 2.39 -4.97 12.97
C CYS A 102 2.18 -6.28 12.20
N SER A 103 3.25 -7.03 11.96
CA SER A 103 3.15 -8.42 11.46
C SER A 103 2.95 -9.42 12.61
N HIS A 104 3.60 -9.15 13.76
CA HIS A 104 3.54 -9.97 14.96
C HIS A 104 3.14 -9.08 16.13
N LEU A 105 2.08 -9.46 16.86
CA LEU A 105 1.75 -8.87 18.15
C LEU A 105 2.30 -9.79 19.25
N ILE A 106 3.24 -9.28 20.04
CA ILE A 106 3.82 -9.97 21.18
C ILE A 106 3.12 -9.47 22.44
N TYR A 107 2.36 -10.35 23.09
CA TYR A 107 1.58 -10.00 24.25
C TYR A 107 2.29 -10.36 25.55
N GLU A 108 2.88 -9.36 26.19
CA GLU A 108 3.73 -9.48 27.38
C GLU A 108 2.91 -9.57 28.67
N SER A 109 2.39 -10.76 28.96
CA SER A 109 1.38 -10.93 30.01
C SER A 109 1.45 -12.25 30.77
N ALA A 110 2.47 -13.08 30.57
CA ALA A 110 2.59 -14.37 31.24
C ALA A 110 3.96 -14.56 31.91
N PHE A 111 3.98 -15.38 32.95
CA PHE A 111 5.22 -15.83 33.61
C PHE A 111 5.08 -17.28 34.08
N VAL A 112 6.20 -17.93 34.34
CA VAL A 112 6.23 -19.26 34.96
C VAL A 112 6.20 -19.11 36.48
N ASN A 113 5.18 -19.68 37.14
CA ASN A 113 5.10 -19.66 38.60
C ASN A 113 5.99 -20.76 39.24
N GLN A 114 6.07 -20.76 40.57
CA GLN A 114 6.82 -21.77 41.36
C GLN A 114 6.36 -23.22 41.13
N PHE A 115 5.16 -23.43 40.57
CA PHE A 115 4.61 -24.75 40.28
C PHE A 115 4.91 -25.22 38.85
N TRP A 116 5.72 -24.48 38.08
CA TRP A 116 6.03 -24.75 36.66
C TRP A 116 4.85 -24.54 35.72
N ASP A 117 3.85 -23.79 36.16
CA ASP A 117 2.70 -23.44 35.33
C ASP A 117 2.88 -22.06 34.70
N VAL A 118 2.56 -21.97 33.40
CA VAL A 118 2.42 -20.68 32.72
C VAL A 118 1.11 -20.05 33.17
N VAL A 119 1.21 -18.91 33.83
CA VAL A 119 0.06 -18.17 34.37
C VAL A 119 0.13 -16.71 33.94
N ALA A 120 -1.04 -16.05 33.93
CA ALA A 120 -1.11 -14.63 33.67
C ALA A 120 -0.35 -13.82 34.74
N ARG A 121 0.32 -12.75 34.33
CA ARG A 121 0.97 -11.81 35.24
C ARG A 121 -0.11 -11.09 36.03
N HIS A 122 -0.10 -11.22 37.36
CA HIS A 122 -1.19 -10.82 38.27
C HIS A 122 -2.51 -11.60 38.01
N PRO A 123 -2.58 -12.90 38.38
CA PRO A 123 -3.71 -13.77 38.10
C PRO A 123 -5.06 -13.31 38.69
N SER A 124 -5.05 -12.47 39.71
CA SER A 124 -6.24 -11.92 40.37
C SER A 124 -6.92 -10.79 39.57
N GLU A 125 -6.29 -10.28 38.51
CA GLU A 125 -6.84 -9.22 37.69
C GLU A 125 -7.96 -9.73 36.77
N LYS A 126 -9.17 -9.13 36.90
CA LYS A 126 -10.33 -9.45 36.03
C LYS A 126 -10.05 -9.22 34.53
N LEU A 127 -9.01 -8.45 34.22
CA LEU A 127 -8.58 -8.10 32.86
C LEU A 127 -8.34 -9.32 31.96
N TYR A 128 -7.87 -10.44 32.52
CA TYR A 128 -7.49 -11.64 31.75
C TYR A 128 -8.61 -12.65 31.55
N THR A 129 -9.65 -12.59 32.39
CA THR A 129 -10.76 -13.54 32.40
C THR A 129 -12.04 -12.93 31.83
N SER A 130 -12.25 -11.62 31.97
CA SER A 130 -13.42 -10.91 31.42
C SER A 130 -13.10 -9.45 31.11
N GLY A 131 -12.85 -9.13 29.84
CA GLY A 131 -12.63 -7.76 29.38
C GLY A 131 -11.97 -7.69 28.01
N ASN A 132 -11.99 -6.53 27.37
CA ASN A 132 -11.43 -6.29 26.02
C ASN A 132 -9.89 -6.33 25.96
N ARG A 133 -9.22 -6.97 26.93
CA ARG A 133 -7.77 -7.22 26.98
C ARG A 133 -7.46 -8.67 27.37
N SER A 134 -8.46 -9.55 27.44
CA SER A 134 -8.25 -10.97 27.74
C SER A 134 -7.46 -11.67 26.64
N TYR A 135 -6.89 -12.83 26.95
CA TYR A 135 -6.16 -13.65 25.98
C TYR A 135 -7.03 -14.02 24.77
N ALA A 136 -8.32 -14.28 25.03
CA ALA A 136 -9.30 -14.51 23.98
C ALA A 136 -9.50 -13.26 23.09
N TRP A 137 -9.57 -12.06 23.67
CA TRP A 137 -9.73 -10.81 22.92
C TRP A 137 -8.49 -10.43 22.09
N ILE A 138 -7.29 -10.62 22.64
CA ILE A 138 -6.03 -10.44 21.90
C ILE A 138 -5.99 -11.38 20.68
N ASN A 139 -6.33 -12.66 20.86
CA ASN A 139 -6.34 -13.61 19.76
C ASN A 139 -7.50 -13.40 18.78
N ARG A 140 -8.62 -12.80 19.21
CA ARG A 140 -9.70 -12.35 18.31
C ARG A 140 -9.25 -11.27 17.34
N LEU A 141 -8.16 -10.52 17.58
CA LEU A 141 -7.65 -9.56 16.60
C LEU A 141 -7.29 -10.22 15.27
N LYS A 142 -6.94 -11.51 15.27
CA LYS A 142 -6.67 -12.29 14.06
C LYS A 142 -7.90 -12.56 13.19
N THR A 143 -9.11 -12.42 13.73
CA THR A 143 -10.32 -12.48 12.89
C THR A 143 -10.44 -11.24 12.02
N LYS A 144 -9.93 -10.09 12.49
CA LYS A 144 -9.90 -8.82 11.78
C LYS A 144 -8.65 -8.66 10.90
N PHE A 145 -7.49 -9.14 11.38
CA PHE A 145 -6.20 -9.00 10.69
C PHE A 145 -5.64 -10.39 10.40
N LYS A 146 -5.94 -10.92 9.21
CA LYS A 146 -5.66 -12.33 8.87
C LYS A 146 -4.16 -12.67 8.77
N SER A 147 -3.34 -11.69 8.40
CA SER A 147 -1.88 -11.79 8.36
C SER A 147 -1.23 -11.59 9.73
N LEU A 148 -1.99 -11.17 10.76
CA LEU A 148 -1.45 -10.91 12.09
C LEU A 148 -1.13 -12.22 12.80
N THR A 149 0.12 -12.33 13.23
CA THR A 149 0.57 -13.41 14.11
C THR A 149 0.53 -12.94 15.56
N THR A 150 -0.08 -13.71 16.46
CA THR A 150 -0.07 -13.39 17.90
C THR A 150 0.82 -14.36 18.68
N LEU A 151 1.76 -13.83 19.45
CA LEU A 151 2.65 -14.60 20.33
C LEU A 151 2.41 -14.21 21.78
N LEU A 152 2.35 -15.20 22.68
CA LEU A 152 2.35 -14.95 24.12
C LEU A 152 3.79 -14.85 24.60
N ALA A 153 4.18 -13.70 25.17
CA ALA A 153 5.48 -13.56 25.81
C ALA A 153 5.43 -14.07 27.26
N ILE A 154 6.37 -14.95 27.58
CA ILE A 154 6.45 -15.69 28.85
C ILE A 154 7.79 -15.38 29.51
N ASP A 155 7.73 -14.78 30.69
CA ASP A 155 8.90 -14.57 31.53
C ASP A 155 9.27 -15.83 32.30
N ILE A 156 10.56 -16.16 32.29
CA ILE A 156 11.13 -17.25 33.06
C ILE A 156 11.89 -16.67 34.27
N SER A 157 11.84 -17.39 35.40
CA SER A 157 12.56 -17.00 36.63
C SER A 157 14.08 -16.89 36.41
N PHE A 158 14.69 -15.92 37.10
CA PHE A 158 16.14 -15.75 37.19
C PHE A 158 16.77 -16.58 38.33
N ASP A 159 15.96 -17.35 39.06
CA ASP A 159 16.38 -18.14 40.20
C ASP A 159 17.26 -19.34 39.79
N VAL A 160 18.38 -19.53 40.50
CA VAL A 160 19.33 -20.62 40.26
C VAL A 160 18.68 -21.98 40.55
N GLU A 161 17.83 -22.08 41.58
CA GLU A 161 17.13 -23.32 41.90
C GLU A 161 16.15 -23.72 40.80
N PHE A 162 15.47 -22.72 40.22
CA PHE A 162 14.62 -22.91 39.05
C PHE A 162 15.45 -23.40 37.86
N TYR A 163 16.60 -22.78 37.60
CA TYR A 163 17.49 -23.21 36.53
C TYR A 163 18.00 -24.65 36.69
N ASP A 164 18.48 -25.01 37.89
CA ASP A 164 19.05 -26.33 38.18
C ASP A 164 18.00 -27.43 38.07
N SER A 165 16.76 -27.12 38.46
CA SER A 165 15.62 -28.03 38.30
C SER A 165 15.37 -28.39 36.82
N LEU A 166 15.68 -27.51 35.87
CA LEU A 166 15.57 -27.83 34.43
C LEU A 166 16.59 -28.88 33.96
N SER A 167 17.58 -29.28 34.77
CA SER A 167 18.43 -30.44 34.47
C SER A 167 17.64 -31.75 34.50
N VAL A 168 16.53 -31.80 35.24
CA VAL A 168 15.68 -32.98 35.38
C VAL A 168 14.56 -32.97 34.34
N ARG A 169 14.45 -34.07 33.57
CA ARG A 169 13.44 -34.23 32.49
C ARG A 169 12.00 -34.01 32.97
N HIS A 170 11.69 -34.38 34.21
CA HIS A 170 10.35 -34.19 34.79
C HIS A 170 9.93 -32.72 34.78
N PHE A 171 10.79 -31.81 35.25
CA PHE A 171 10.47 -30.37 35.29
C PHE A 171 10.42 -29.75 33.88
N ARG A 172 11.32 -30.12 32.97
CA ARG A 172 11.25 -29.69 31.56
C ARG A 172 9.96 -30.13 30.87
N SER A 173 9.54 -31.37 31.10
CA SER A 173 8.29 -31.90 30.56
C SER A 173 7.07 -31.17 31.13
N LYS A 174 7.09 -30.86 32.43
CA LYS A 174 6.01 -30.13 33.10
C LYS A 174 5.87 -28.70 32.53
N LEU A 175 6.99 -28.00 32.41
CA LEU A 175 7.03 -26.65 31.83
C LEU A 175 6.59 -26.65 30.36
N SER A 176 7.15 -27.56 29.55
CA SER A 176 6.79 -27.68 28.13
C SER A 176 5.30 -27.91 27.96
N HIS A 177 4.73 -28.84 28.73
CA HIS A 177 3.30 -29.12 28.70
C HIS A 177 2.46 -27.92 29.11
N SER A 178 2.88 -27.16 30.14
CA SER A 178 2.16 -25.97 30.56
C SER A 178 2.18 -24.85 29.53
N ILE A 179 3.32 -24.64 28.83
CA ILE A 179 3.42 -23.70 27.71
C ILE A 179 2.47 -24.13 26.57
N TYR A 180 2.57 -25.39 26.11
CA TYR A 180 1.71 -25.90 25.04
C TYR A 180 0.22 -25.75 25.39
N ARG A 181 -0.17 -26.10 26.62
CA ARG A 181 -1.54 -25.94 27.10
C ARG A 181 -2.00 -24.49 27.01
N ALA A 182 -1.21 -23.53 27.50
CA ALA A 182 -1.56 -22.11 27.44
C ALA A 182 -1.71 -21.59 25.98
N ILE A 183 -0.82 -22.01 25.08
CA ILE A 183 -0.90 -21.60 23.67
C ILE A 183 -2.12 -22.21 22.98
N GLU A 184 -2.39 -23.49 23.21
CA GLU A 184 -3.53 -24.19 22.62
C GLU A 184 -4.86 -23.65 23.13
N GLU A 185 -5.02 -23.54 24.46
CA GLU A 185 -6.24 -23.08 25.16
C GLU A 185 -6.68 -21.68 24.70
N TYR A 186 -5.74 -20.75 24.62
CA TYR A 186 -6.05 -19.34 24.29
C TYR A 186 -5.87 -18.97 22.83
N ALA A 187 -5.56 -19.95 21.99
CA ALA A 187 -5.44 -19.80 20.55
C ALA A 187 -4.30 -18.93 20.02
N PHE A 188 -3.17 -18.82 20.71
CA PHE A 188 -1.97 -18.13 20.20
C PHE A 188 -1.30 -18.88 19.04
N ASN A 189 -0.66 -18.16 18.11
CA ASN A 189 0.12 -18.79 17.02
C ASN A 189 1.43 -19.40 17.53
N GLY A 190 1.88 -18.96 18.69
CA GLY A 190 3.15 -19.37 19.27
C GLY A 190 3.46 -18.58 20.54
N PHE A 191 4.71 -18.66 20.97
CA PHE A 191 5.18 -17.99 22.17
C PHE A 191 6.56 -17.36 21.96
N LEU A 192 6.86 -16.37 22.80
CA LEU A 192 8.18 -15.80 22.97
C LEU A 192 8.65 -16.12 24.39
N LEU A 193 9.75 -16.86 24.54
CA LEU A 193 10.37 -17.05 25.86
C LEU A 193 11.40 -15.93 26.11
N ASN A 194 11.20 -15.18 27.18
CA ASN A 194 12.16 -14.19 27.65
C ASN A 194 13.22 -14.90 28.49
N LEU A 195 14.42 -15.09 27.93
CA LEU A 195 15.48 -15.83 28.61
C LEU A 195 16.21 -14.95 29.63
N PRO A 196 16.55 -15.49 30.82
CA PRO A 196 17.22 -14.73 31.86
C PRO A 196 18.69 -14.38 31.50
N VAL A 197 19.24 -13.34 32.14
CA VAL A 197 20.56 -12.77 31.83
C VAL A 197 21.73 -13.60 32.38
N PHE A 198 21.53 -14.31 33.50
CA PHE A 198 22.62 -14.93 34.28
C PHE A 198 22.54 -16.46 34.36
N ALA A 199 21.83 -17.12 33.46
CA ALA A 199 21.67 -18.57 33.53
C ALA A 199 22.62 -19.32 32.58
N PRO A 200 23.13 -20.51 32.95
CA PRO A 200 23.84 -21.36 32.00
C PRO A 200 22.86 -21.86 30.93
N TYR A 201 22.96 -21.42 29.68
CA TYR A 201 21.91 -21.67 28.68
C TYR A 201 21.68 -23.15 28.28
N SER A 202 22.50 -24.10 28.77
CA SER A 202 22.39 -25.53 28.43
C SER A 202 21.01 -26.13 28.74
N ASN A 203 20.46 -25.94 29.93
CA ASN A 203 19.13 -26.48 30.27
C ASN A 203 18.00 -25.76 29.50
N TYR A 204 18.17 -24.46 29.21
CA TYR A 204 17.23 -23.70 28.38
C TYR A 204 17.25 -24.13 26.91
N ILE A 205 18.42 -24.47 26.38
CA ILE A 205 18.56 -25.07 25.06
C ILE A 205 17.88 -26.44 25.05
N GLN A 206 18.10 -27.26 26.08
CA GLN A 206 17.53 -28.59 26.15
C GLN A 206 15.99 -28.58 26.10
N ILE A 207 15.34 -27.65 26.81
CA ILE A 207 13.89 -27.49 26.70
C ILE A 207 13.46 -27.00 25.31
N LEU A 208 14.18 -26.06 24.69
CA LEU A 208 13.88 -25.59 23.33
C LEU A 208 14.02 -26.72 22.28
N ILE A 209 15.01 -27.59 22.42
CA ILE A 209 15.18 -28.79 21.59
C ILE A 209 13.99 -29.74 21.78
N GLU A 210 13.66 -30.07 23.02
CA GLU A 210 12.54 -30.97 23.34
C GLU A 210 11.21 -30.40 22.81
N MET A 211 11.01 -29.09 22.95
CA MET A 211 9.82 -28.40 22.43
C MET A 211 9.82 -28.35 20.91
N HIS A 212 10.94 -28.06 20.25
CA HIS A 212 11.06 -28.08 18.79
C HIS A 212 10.69 -29.46 18.22
N GLN A 213 11.19 -30.53 18.84
CA GLN A 213 10.85 -31.91 18.46
C GLN A 213 9.37 -32.22 18.71
N ALA A 214 8.83 -31.78 19.85
CA ALA A 214 7.44 -31.99 20.22
C ALA A 214 6.45 -31.18 19.36
N ARG A 215 6.89 -30.09 18.71
CA ARG A 215 6.07 -29.22 17.86
C ARG A 215 5.28 -29.98 16.79
N HIS A 216 5.86 -31.04 16.24
CA HIS A 216 5.23 -31.88 15.22
C HIS A 216 4.00 -32.65 15.70
N PHE A 217 3.86 -32.85 17.01
CA PHE A 217 2.77 -33.58 17.64
C PHE A 217 1.71 -32.66 18.27
N SER A 218 1.90 -31.34 18.25
CA SER A 218 0.91 -30.37 18.73
C SER A 218 -0.30 -30.31 17.79
N LEU A 219 -1.47 -29.97 18.34
CA LEU A 219 -2.68 -29.68 17.57
C LEU A 219 -2.47 -28.50 16.59
N ARG A 220 -1.45 -27.65 16.83
CA ARG A 220 -1.00 -26.60 15.91
C ARG A 220 0.33 -26.97 15.24
N LYS A 221 0.24 -27.64 14.09
CA LYS A 221 1.40 -28.08 13.28
C LYS A 221 2.39 -26.97 12.90
N ASN A 222 1.97 -25.70 12.92
CA ASN A 222 2.78 -24.52 12.54
C ASN A 222 3.01 -23.56 13.73
N MET A 223 3.16 -24.08 14.96
CA MET A 223 3.38 -23.24 16.13
C MET A 223 4.74 -22.50 16.06
N ILE A 224 4.72 -21.20 16.32
CA ILE A 224 5.93 -20.37 16.35
C ILE A 224 6.60 -20.45 17.73
N ILE A 225 7.90 -20.73 17.73
CA ILE A 225 8.77 -20.71 18.90
C ILE A 225 9.75 -19.57 18.69
N ALA A 226 9.65 -18.51 19.47
CA ALA A 226 10.62 -17.41 19.46
C ALA A 226 11.28 -17.26 20.83
N VAL A 227 12.47 -16.68 20.86
CA VAL A 227 13.16 -16.32 22.11
C VAL A 227 13.60 -14.86 22.08
N SER A 228 13.54 -14.22 23.23
CA SER A 228 14.08 -12.88 23.44
C SER A 228 15.33 -12.97 24.29
N ILE A 229 16.42 -12.37 23.80
CA ILE A 229 17.74 -12.37 24.45
C ILE A 229 18.23 -10.93 24.52
N LYS A 230 18.68 -10.50 25.70
CA LYS A 230 19.31 -9.19 25.88
C LYS A 230 20.55 -9.08 24.99
N ARG A 231 20.73 -7.94 24.32
CA ARG A 231 21.87 -7.67 23.44
C ARG A 231 23.22 -7.87 24.14
N SER A 232 23.31 -7.51 25.42
CA SER A 232 24.48 -7.76 26.28
C SER A 232 24.85 -9.24 26.42
N VAL A 233 23.87 -10.13 26.53
CA VAL A 233 24.09 -11.59 26.58
C VAL A 233 24.52 -12.10 25.22
N ALA A 234 23.82 -11.70 24.16
CA ALA A 234 24.13 -12.13 22.80
C ALA A 234 25.57 -11.80 22.39
N GLN A 235 26.11 -10.70 22.93
CA GLN A 235 27.51 -10.32 22.74
C GLN A 235 28.51 -11.26 23.44
N GLN A 236 28.19 -11.74 24.65
CA GLN A 236 29.08 -12.55 25.47
C GLN A 236 29.13 -14.01 24.99
N ILE A 237 28.00 -14.54 24.52
CA ILE A 237 27.84 -15.95 24.16
C ILE A 237 27.25 -16.16 22.75
N PRO A 238 27.79 -15.50 21.71
CA PRO A 238 27.17 -15.51 20.37
C PRO A 238 27.05 -16.92 19.77
N LYS A 239 27.96 -17.84 20.12
CA LYS A 239 27.90 -19.23 19.64
C LYS A 239 26.69 -19.99 20.19
N ILE A 240 26.43 -19.86 21.48
CA ILE A 240 25.29 -20.47 22.14
C ILE A 240 23.98 -19.93 21.55
N ILE A 241 23.90 -18.61 21.32
CA ILE A 241 22.71 -18.00 20.72
C ILE A 241 22.50 -18.46 19.27
N ALA A 242 23.59 -18.58 18.48
CA ALA A 242 23.53 -19.16 17.15
C ALA A 242 23.03 -20.61 17.18
N ASP A 243 23.42 -21.41 18.18
CA ASP A 243 22.93 -22.78 18.34
C ASP A 243 21.45 -22.83 18.77
N VAL A 244 21.01 -21.91 19.65
CA VAL A 244 19.58 -21.73 19.98
C VAL A 244 18.76 -21.44 18.72
N SER A 245 19.26 -20.58 17.83
CA SER A 245 18.56 -20.14 16.61
C SER A 245 18.14 -21.29 15.67
N LYS A 246 18.77 -22.47 15.82
CA LYS A 246 18.45 -23.68 15.04
C LYS A 246 17.14 -24.33 15.47
N TYR A 247 16.71 -24.12 16.72
CA TYR A 247 15.53 -24.77 17.29
C TYR A 247 14.31 -23.84 17.39
N VAL A 248 14.49 -22.57 17.07
CA VAL A 248 13.46 -21.52 17.15
C VAL A 248 13.22 -20.90 15.77
N ASP A 249 12.05 -20.31 15.57
CA ASP A 249 11.68 -19.67 14.32
C ASP A 249 12.43 -18.35 14.13
N PHE A 250 12.65 -17.57 15.18
CA PHE A 250 13.52 -16.40 15.20
C PHE A 250 13.95 -16.02 16.62
N VAL A 251 14.96 -15.16 16.72
CA VAL A 251 15.51 -14.63 17.97
C VAL A 251 15.38 -13.11 17.95
N ILE A 252 14.74 -12.55 18.96
CA ILE A 252 14.72 -11.11 19.20
C ILE A 252 15.94 -10.74 20.03
N ILE A 253 16.83 -9.93 19.45
CA ILE A 253 17.91 -9.27 20.15
C ILE A 253 17.32 -8.02 20.79
N ALA A 254 16.82 -8.18 22.02
CA ALA A 254 16.10 -7.14 22.73
C ALA A 254 16.99 -5.92 22.98
N SER A 255 16.36 -4.75 22.99
CA SER A 255 16.98 -3.53 23.51
C SER A 255 17.47 -3.80 24.93
N ASP A 256 18.76 -3.53 25.19
CA ASP A 256 19.22 -3.52 26.56
C ASP A 256 18.65 -2.26 27.22
N GLU A 257 17.50 -2.38 27.88
CA GLU A 257 17.23 -1.56 29.05
C GLU A 257 18.33 -1.92 30.06
N MET A 258 19.48 -1.25 29.94
CA MET A 258 20.67 -1.57 30.72
C MET A 258 20.36 -1.22 32.17
N THR A 259 20.07 -2.24 32.95
CA THR A 259 20.07 -2.22 34.40
C THR A 259 21.50 -2.49 34.87
N ASP A 260 21.88 -1.91 36.01
CA ASP A 260 23.16 -2.16 36.72
C ASP A 260 24.42 -1.58 36.07
N THR A 261 24.28 -0.56 35.22
CA THR A 261 25.45 0.05 34.58
C THR A 261 25.93 1.32 35.29
N HIS A 262 25.15 1.89 36.21
CA HIS A 262 25.44 3.14 36.93
C HIS A 262 25.92 4.30 36.03
N ILE A 263 25.66 4.22 34.71
CA ILE A 263 26.06 5.24 33.72
C ILE A 263 24.93 5.58 32.74
N SER A 264 24.97 6.77 32.15
CA SER A 264 24.11 7.19 31.03
C SER A 264 24.48 6.50 29.71
N TYR A 265 23.51 6.31 28.80
CA TYR A 265 23.73 5.68 27.49
C TYR A 265 22.77 6.18 26.40
N PHE A 266 23.09 5.91 25.14
CA PHE A 266 22.18 6.08 24.00
C PHE A 266 21.19 4.93 23.89
N VAL A 267 19.96 5.21 23.48
CA VAL A 267 18.94 4.17 23.23
C VAL A 267 19.25 3.47 21.90
N ASP A 268 19.39 2.14 21.93
CA ASP A 268 19.63 1.27 20.76
C ASP A 268 20.70 1.75 19.76
N PRO A 269 21.93 2.09 20.20
CA PRO A 269 22.90 2.70 19.31
C PRO A 269 23.37 1.69 18.24
N LEU A 270 23.41 2.14 16.98
CA LEU A 270 23.79 1.29 15.84
C LEU A 270 25.29 1.01 15.78
N HIS A 271 26.09 2.07 15.64
CA HIS A 271 27.53 2.00 15.44
C HIS A 271 28.30 2.51 16.67
N THR A 272 29.59 2.19 16.73
CA THR A 272 30.49 2.66 17.78
C THR A 272 30.68 4.17 17.70
N SER A 273 30.49 4.89 18.81
CA SER A 273 30.48 6.36 18.89
C SER A 273 31.87 7.03 18.90
N GLY A 274 32.96 6.28 18.70
CA GLY A 274 34.30 6.87 18.57
C GLY A 274 34.84 7.58 19.82
N ILE A 275 34.14 7.57 20.96
CA ILE A 275 34.58 8.21 22.21
C ILE A 275 35.60 7.30 22.91
N PRO A 276 36.87 7.73 23.02
CA PRO A 276 37.91 6.89 23.63
C PRO A 276 37.70 6.78 25.15
N ASP A 277 37.94 5.59 25.68
CA ASP A 277 38.18 5.23 27.09
C ASP A 277 37.02 5.03 28.08
N ARG A 278 35.81 5.58 27.91
CA ARG A 278 34.66 5.25 28.80
C ARG A 278 33.57 4.35 28.18
N GLU A 279 33.43 4.34 26.86
CA GLU A 279 32.49 3.46 26.16
C GLU A 279 33.03 2.04 25.92
N ASN A 280 34.35 1.89 25.79
CA ASN A 280 34.98 0.64 25.34
C ASN A 280 34.88 -0.53 26.33
N ALA A 281 34.65 -0.28 27.62
CA ALA A 281 34.42 -1.35 28.59
C ALA A 281 33.00 -1.97 28.49
N LEU A 282 32.07 -1.33 27.75
CA LEU A 282 30.65 -1.68 27.69
C LEU A 282 30.07 -1.68 26.26
N ALA A 283 30.90 -1.90 25.23
CA ALA A 283 30.58 -1.84 23.80
C ALA A 283 29.40 -2.72 23.33
N LYS A 284 28.16 -2.38 23.70
CA LYS A 284 26.89 -3.08 23.42
C LYS A 284 26.15 -2.39 22.28
N PHE A 285 26.79 -2.13 21.16
CA PHE A 285 26.15 -1.54 19.98
C PHE A 285 25.43 -2.63 19.15
N GLN A 286 24.41 -2.26 18.38
CA GLN A 286 23.65 -3.24 17.58
C GLN A 286 24.55 -3.93 16.56
N GLU A 287 25.35 -3.18 15.80
CA GLU A 287 26.15 -3.76 14.70
C GLU A 287 27.22 -4.74 15.17
N PRO A 288 28.08 -4.44 16.18
CA PRO A 288 29.06 -5.41 16.67
C PRO A 288 28.44 -6.70 17.19
N VAL A 289 27.27 -6.63 17.84
CA VAL A 289 26.58 -7.84 18.34
C VAL A 289 26.02 -8.67 17.20
N VAL A 290 25.34 -8.04 16.23
CA VAL A 290 24.85 -8.72 15.03
C VAL A 290 26.02 -9.35 14.26
N ASN A 291 27.11 -8.63 14.04
CA ASN A 291 28.29 -9.16 13.35
C ASN A 291 28.90 -10.37 14.08
N LYS A 292 28.94 -10.37 15.41
CA LYS A 292 29.38 -11.53 16.22
C LYS A 292 28.45 -12.74 16.06
N LEU A 293 27.14 -12.54 16.07
CA LEU A 293 26.15 -13.61 15.87
C LEU A 293 26.28 -14.22 14.47
N LEU A 294 26.41 -13.39 13.44
CA LEU A 294 26.64 -13.83 12.07
C LEU A 294 27.94 -14.62 11.95
N SER A 295 29.03 -14.11 12.55
CA SER A 295 30.33 -14.81 12.57
C SER A 295 30.28 -16.15 13.31
N ALA A 296 29.37 -16.28 14.29
CA ALA A 296 29.14 -17.52 15.02
C ALA A 296 28.30 -18.55 14.23
N GLY A 297 27.77 -18.16 13.06
CA GLY A 297 26.99 -19.01 12.15
C GLY A 297 25.47 -18.84 12.25
N MET A 298 24.98 -17.78 12.89
CA MET A 298 23.54 -17.50 12.96
C MET A 298 23.03 -16.98 11.60
N MET A 299 21.90 -17.52 11.12
CA MET A 299 21.30 -17.07 9.87
C MET A 299 20.73 -15.65 10.01
N ARG A 300 20.93 -14.79 9.00
CA ARG A 300 20.45 -13.40 8.99
C ARG A 300 18.92 -13.33 9.20
N SER A 301 18.19 -14.20 8.52
CA SER A 301 16.71 -14.33 8.59
C SER A 301 16.19 -14.68 9.98
N LYS A 302 17.03 -15.22 10.88
CA LYS A 302 16.67 -15.56 12.27
C LYS A 302 16.87 -14.40 13.24
N ILE A 303 17.56 -13.35 12.85
CA ILE A 303 17.90 -12.21 13.73
C ILE A 303 16.83 -11.13 13.60
N VAL A 304 16.09 -10.87 14.67
CA VAL A 304 15.14 -9.75 14.78
C VAL A 304 15.74 -8.73 15.74
N VAL A 305 15.86 -7.47 15.31
CA VAL A 305 16.54 -6.41 16.08
C VAL A 305 15.53 -5.65 16.93
N GLY A 306 15.72 -5.64 18.23
CA GLY A 306 14.88 -4.91 19.19
C GLY A 306 15.18 -3.41 19.21
N LEU A 307 14.14 -2.59 19.13
CA LEU A 307 14.16 -1.13 19.22
C LEU A 307 13.18 -0.67 20.32
N SER A 308 13.67 0.16 21.22
CA SER A 308 12.88 0.76 22.30
C SER A 308 12.08 1.94 21.77
N LEU A 309 10.79 1.99 22.12
CA LEU A 309 9.92 3.15 21.91
C LEU A 309 9.89 4.08 23.15
N LYS A 310 10.66 3.73 24.18
CA LYS A 310 10.67 4.42 25.47
C LYS A 310 11.64 5.59 25.42
N VAL A 311 11.31 6.65 26.15
CA VAL A 311 12.25 7.72 26.46
C VAL A 311 12.99 7.34 27.74
N HIS A 312 14.32 7.19 27.67
CA HIS A 312 15.16 6.82 28.81
C HIS A 312 15.73 8.08 29.46
N SER A 313 15.48 8.28 30.73
CA SER A 313 15.98 9.44 31.47
C SER A 313 16.79 9.04 32.70
N PHE A 314 18.01 9.55 32.80
CA PHE A 314 18.93 9.28 33.89
C PHE A 314 19.22 10.56 34.65
N VAL A 315 19.34 10.45 35.97
CA VAL A 315 19.80 11.54 36.83
C VAL A 315 21.29 11.35 37.08
N PHE A 316 22.11 12.34 36.70
CA PHE A 316 23.54 12.30 36.92
C PHE A 316 23.87 12.34 38.41
N LEU A 317 24.90 11.59 38.79
CA LEU A 317 25.48 11.67 40.13
C LEU A 317 26.17 13.03 40.35
N ASN A 318 26.82 13.54 39.31
CA ASN A 318 27.40 14.89 39.26
C ASN A 318 26.65 15.72 38.20
N PRO A 319 25.85 16.73 38.60
CA PRO A 319 25.08 17.57 37.66
C PRO A 319 25.93 18.33 36.62
N ASN A 320 27.23 18.49 36.89
CA ASN A 320 28.17 19.14 35.97
C ASN A 320 28.66 18.20 34.86
N GLU A 321 28.43 16.88 34.96
CA GLU A 321 28.68 15.96 33.84
C GLU A 321 27.65 16.21 32.71
N ASN A 322 28.07 15.97 31.48
CA ASN A 322 27.28 16.25 30.28
C ASN A 322 27.54 15.28 29.13
N ILE A 323 28.16 14.14 29.43
CA ILE A 323 28.58 13.16 28.42
C ILE A 323 27.79 11.86 28.57
N VAL A 324 27.70 11.11 27.49
CA VAL A 324 27.33 9.69 27.56
C VAL A 324 28.38 8.93 28.41
N GLY A 325 27.94 7.93 29.17
CA GLY A 325 28.81 7.19 30.09
C GLY A 325 29.13 7.90 31.41
N ALA A 326 28.49 9.05 31.67
CA ALA A 326 28.56 9.76 32.94
C ALA A 326 27.85 8.98 34.06
N SER A 327 28.34 9.10 35.29
CA SER A 327 27.81 8.35 36.44
C SER A 327 26.39 8.82 36.78
N VAL A 328 25.48 7.88 37.07
CA VAL A 328 24.07 8.18 37.39
C VAL A 328 23.68 7.66 38.77
N ILE A 329 22.73 8.33 39.42
CA ILE A 329 22.31 8.05 40.81
C ILE A 329 21.69 6.65 40.92
N ARG A 330 20.79 6.31 39.99
CA ARG A 330 20.12 5.02 39.97
C ARG A 330 20.72 4.11 38.91
N ASN A 331 20.68 2.81 39.18
CA ASN A 331 21.12 1.75 38.26
C ASN A 331 20.13 1.47 37.11
N SER A 332 19.05 2.25 36.98
CA SER A 332 18.07 2.18 35.89
C SER A 332 17.50 3.56 35.53
N PRO A 333 17.16 3.79 34.24
CA PRO A 333 16.48 5.02 33.81
C PRO A 333 15.01 5.08 34.27
N ASP A 334 14.49 6.29 34.39
CA ASP A 334 13.03 6.50 34.32
C ASP A 334 12.60 6.37 32.85
N PHE A 335 11.45 5.74 32.62
CA PHE A 335 10.86 5.60 31.30
C PHE A 335 9.67 6.54 31.12
N PHE A 336 9.69 7.34 30.06
CA PHE A 336 8.60 8.23 29.70
C PHE A 336 8.00 7.87 28.33
N ASN A 337 6.74 8.23 28.15
CA ASN A 337 6.09 8.14 26.84
C ASN A 337 6.71 9.16 25.88
N TYR A 338 6.89 8.76 24.61
CA TYR A 338 7.43 9.60 23.54
C TYR A 338 6.70 10.95 23.41
N ARG A 339 5.39 10.98 23.71
CA ARG A 339 4.58 12.21 23.76
C ARG A 339 5.15 13.33 24.63
N HIS A 340 5.95 13.00 25.63
CA HIS A 340 6.51 13.98 26.56
C HIS A 340 7.77 14.67 26.01
N ILE A 341 8.42 14.12 24.98
CA ILE A 341 9.70 14.65 24.47
C ILE A 341 9.66 15.05 22.98
N CYS A 342 8.71 14.54 22.19
CA CYS A 342 8.70 14.70 20.74
C CYS A 342 8.57 16.14 20.20
N LYS A 343 8.04 17.09 21.00
CA LYS A 343 7.94 18.52 20.63
C LYS A 343 9.12 19.37 21.10
N VAL A 344 10.11 18.74 21.73
CA VAL A 344 11.27 19.41 22.28
C VAL A 344 12.30 19.62 21.16
N SER A 345 12.49 20.88 20.75
CA SER A 345 13.27 21.25 19.56
C SER A 345 14.78 21.33 19.76
N ASP A 346 15.27 21.24 21.00
CA ASP A 346 16.68 21.35 21.41
C ASP A 346 17.29 19.98 21.77
N ALA A 347 16.82 18.88 21.16
CA ALA A 347 17.45 17.57 21.28
C ALA A 347 18.53 17.38 20.21
N ASP A 348 19.71 16.95 20.63
CA ASP A 348 20.84 16.64 19.77
C ASP A 348 20.71 15.23 19.15
N VAL A 349 21.30 15.04 17.98
CA VAL A 349 21.43 13.75 17.31
C VAL A 349 22.88 13.31 17.38
N HIS A 350 23.12 12.08 17.87
CA HIS A 350 24.41 11.45 17.68
C HIS A 350 24.40 10.67 16.36
N GLU A 351 25.16 11.14 15.37
CA GLU A 351 25.11 10.66 13.99
C GLU A 351 25.47 9.17 13.85
N GLU A 352 26.52 8.71 14.53
CA GLU A 352 26.97 7.31 14.45
C GLU A 352 26.09 6.35 15.26
N ALA A 353 25.59 6.78 16.43
CA ALA A 353 24.68 5.97 17.23
C ALA A 353 23.27 5.92 16.61
N TYR A 354 22.92 6.90 15.77
CA TYR A 354 21.56 7.16 15.30
C TYR A 354 20.57 7.21 16.46
N SER A 355 20.87 8.04 17.46
CA SER A 355 20.04 8.19 18.65
C SER A 355 19.90 9.66 19.00
N LYS A 356 18.68 10.07 19.38
CA LYS A 356 18.44 11.41 19.92
C LYS A 356 18.71 11.43 21.41
N TYR A 357 19.27 12.54 21.86
CA TYR A 357 19.48 12.79 23.26
C TYR A 357 19.31 14.26 23.60
N LYS A 358 19.08 14.53 24.88
CA LYS A 358 18.98 15.88 25.41
C LYS A 358 19.56 15.92 26.81
N LYS A 359 20.34 16.96 27.09
CA LYS A 359 20.67 17.34 28.47
C LYS A 359 19.60 18.29 28.99
N SER A 360 19.06 17.98 30.17
CA SER A 360 18.11 18.86 30.86
C SER A 360 18.46 18.91 32.34
N ASN A 361 19.02 20.03 32.82
CA ASN A 361 19.53 20.20 34.18
C ASN A 361 20.53 19.09 34.58
N ASP A 362 20.18 18.30 35.59
CA ASP A 362 20.90 17.15 36.13
C ASP A 362 20.58 15.84 35.41
N ARG A 363 19.91 15.89 34.25
CA ARG A 363 19.43 14.68 33.55
C ARG A 363 19.98 14.51 32.14
N TRP A 364 20.26 13.25 31.81
CA TRP A 364 20.46 12.74 30.45
C TRP A 364 19.17 12.09 29.96
N ILE A 365 18.64 12.54 28.83
CA ILE A 365 17.44 11.98 28.21
C ILE A 365 17.86 11.41 26.86
N ALA A 366 17.62 10.13 26.59
CA ALA A 366 17.89 9.49 25.31
C ALA A 366 16.64 8.77 24.80
N PHE A 367 16.38 8.87 23.50
CA PHE A 367 15.15 8.33 22.90
C PHE A 367 15.33 8.06 21.41
N ASN A 368 14.37 7.31 20.86
CA ASN A 368 14.18 7.21 19.42
C ASN A 368 13.04 8.13 18.98
N ASP A 369 13.20 8.77 17.82
CA ASP A 369 12.17 9.53 17.13
C ASP A 369 11.90 8.92 15.73
N GLU A 370 11.02 9.53 14.93
CA GLU A 370 10.74 9.02 13.59
C GLU A 370 11.99 8.97 12.70
N GLU A 371 12.95 9.88 12.89
CA GLU A 371 14.20 9.89 12.12
C GLU A 371 15.11 8.72 12.52
N THR A 372 15.37 8.53 13.80
CA THR A 372 16.25 7.44 14.25
C THR A 372 15.64 6.06 13.99
N ILE A 373 14.31 5.92 14.12
CA ILE A 373 13.62 4.67 13.75
C ILE A 373 13.78 4.37 12.26
N ARG A 374 13.64 5.37 11.39
CA ARG A 374 13.83 5.20 9.94
C ARG A 374 15.21 4.66 9.61
N GLU A 375 16.25 5.26 10.16
CA GLU A 375 17.64 4.86 9.91
C GLU A 375 17.93 3.46 10.45
N LYS A 376 17.44 3.14 11.65
CA LYS A 376 17.59 1.81 12.26
C LYS A 376 16.89 0.72 11.46
N VAL A 377 15.69 0.99 10.95
CA VAL A 377 14.96 0.05 10.10
C VAL A 377 15.65 -0.14 8.75
N ALA A 378 16.12 0.95 8.13
CA ALA A 378 16.91 0.87 6.91
C ALA A 378 18.19 0.03 7.09
N TRP A 379 18.89 0.19 8.23
CA TRP A 379 20.08 -0.61 8.56
C TRP A 379 19.76 -2.11 8.67
N VAL A 380 18.69 -2.48 9.38
CA VAL A 380 18.26 -3.88 9.53
C VAL A 380 17.98 -4.52 8.17
N GLN A 381 17.35 -3.78 7.28
CA GLN A 381 16.95 -4.28 5.97
C GLN A 381 18.13 -4.33 5.00
N HIS A 382 19.04 -3.36 5.05
CA HIS A 382 20.31 -3.41 4.32
C HIS A 382 21.17 -4.61 4.73
N LYS A 383 21.15 -4.99 6.02
CA LYS A 383 21.84 -6.19 6.53
C LYS A 383 21.12 -7.51 6.22
N ASN A 384 19.95 -7.46 5.58
CA ASN A 384 19.07 -8.60 5.26
C ASN A 384 18.68 -9.43 6.50
N LEU A 385 18.44 -8.78 7.64
CA LEU A 385 18.04 -9.47 8.88
C LEU A 385 16.54 -9.83 8.85
N GLY A 386 16.11 -10.72 9.75
CA GLY A 386 14.73 -11.21 9.84
C GLY A 386 13.68 -10.14 10.20
N GLY A 387 14.10 -8.98 10.71
CA GLY A 387 13.25 -7.81 10.89
C GLY A 387 13.52 -7.06 12.20
N ILE A 388 12.51 -6.36 12.72
CA ILE A 388 12.57 -5.57 13.95
C ILE A 388 11.49 -5.94 14.97
N ALA A 389 11.78 -5.70 16.24
CA ALA A 389 10.81 -5.78 17.34
C ALA A 389 10.77 -4.44 18.09
N LEU A 390 9.58 -3.85 18.24
CA LEU A 390 9.36 -2.57 18.90
C LEU A 390 8.86 -2.79 20.35
N THR A 391 9.54 -2.19 21.32
CA THR A 391 9.31 -2.43 22.77
C THR A 391 9.17 -1.10 23.52
N ASP A 392 8.00 -0.68 24.00
CA ASP A 392 6.65 -1.24 23.81
C ASP A 392 5.76 -0.20 23.14
N VAL A 393 4.74 -0.64 22.40
CA VAL A 393 3.78 0.26 21.73
C VAL A 393 3.05 1.19 22.70
N ASN A 394 3.02 0.85 23.99
CA ASN A 394 2.46 1.67 25.07
C ASN A 394 3.21 3.00 25.29
N PHE A 395 4.47 3.09 24.87
CA PHE A 395 5.33 4.26 25.04
C PHE A 395 5.47 5.12 23.79
N ASP A 396 4.92 4.68 22.65
CA ASP A 396 4.68 5.58 21.52
C ASP A 396 3.55 6.56 21.88
N ASP A 397 3.10 7.36 20.91
CA ASP A 397 2.05 8.35 21.14
C ASP A 397 0.67 7.88 20.64
N PRO A 398 -0.15 7.21 21.48
CA PRO A 398 -1.50 6.80 21.11
C PRO A 398 -2.48 7.97 20.99
N THR A 399 -2.09 9.17 21.42
CA THR A 399 -2.93 10.39 21.41
C THR A 399 -2.70 11.26 20.17
N GLY A 400 -1.66 10.97 19.39
CA GLY A 400 -1.28 11.72 18.19
C GLY A 400 -0.57 13.05 18.47
N TYR A 401 -0.50 13.49 19.73
CA TYR A 401 0.15 14.71 20.19
C TYR A 401 1.46 15.11 19.48
N CYS A 402 2.36 14.17 19.22
CA CYS A 402 3.68 14.39 18.62
C CYS A 402 3.65 14.80 17.15
N SER A 403 2.66 14.30 16.41
CA SER A 403 2.63 14.47 14.97
C SER A 403 1.99 15.82 14.60
N LYS A 404 2.56 16.53 13.63
CA LYS A 404 1.95 17.75 13.05
C LYS A 404 0.58 17.49 12.39
N SER A 405 0.34 16.30 11.83
CA SER A 405 -0.98 15.89 11.31
C SER A 405 -1.74 14.99 12.29
N PHE A 406 -1.36 15.09 13.57
CA PHE A 406 -1.68 14.23 14.70
C PHE A 406 -2.16 12.80 14.33
N TYR A 407 -1.24 11.98 13.80
CA TYR A 407 -1.48 10.56 13.64
C TYR A 407 -0.93 9.83 14.85
N THR A 408 -1.73 8.91 15.41
CA THR A 408 -1.31 8.07 16.55
C THR A 408 -0.19 7.10 16.19
N PHE A 409 0.60 6.68 17.18
CA PHE A 409 1.71 5.74 17.05
C PHE A 409 2.72 6.09 15.94
N PRO A 410 3.32 7.29 15.99
CA PRO A 410 4.22 7.75 14.95
C PRO A 410 5.44 6.87 14.75
N LEU A 411 6.04 6.35 15.83
CA LEU A 411 7.24 5.51 15.73
C LEU A 411 6.92 4.13 15.14
N VAL A 412 5.82 3.51 15.56
CA VAL A 412 5.37 2.21 15.01
C VAL A 412 5.03 2.33 13.52
N LYS A 413 4.34 3.39 13.12
CA LYS A 413 3.96 3.60 11.72
C LYS A 413 5.16 3.98 10.85
N MET A 414 6.10 4.74 11.40
CA MET A 414 7.36 4.99 10.71
C MET A 414 8.08 3.69 10.43
N ALA A 415 8.26 2.83 11.45
CA ALA A 415 8.83 1.50 11.27
C ALA A 415 8.09 0.66 10.21
N HIS A 416 6.76 0.63 10.24
CA HIS A 416 5.96 -0.07 9.23
C HIS A 416 6.20 0.45 7.81
N SER A 417 6.16 1.78 7.63
CA SER A 417 6.34 2.40 6.31
C SER A 417 7.71 2.13 5.69
N GLN A 418 8.71 1.95 6.55
CA GLN A 418 10.08 1.66 6.13
C GLN A 418 10.30 0.18 5.89
N MET A 419 9.50 -0.73 6.47
CA MET A 419 9.64 -2.17 6.28
C MET A 419 9.16 -2.62 4.89
N GLY A 420 9.97 -2.40 3.85
CA GLY A 420 9.66 -2.69 2.44
C GLY A 420 9.20 -4.12 2.14
N CYS A 421 9.59 -5.12 2.93
CA CYS A 421 9.12 -6.50 2.77
C CYS A 421 7.67 -6.74 3.23
N LEU A 422 7.07 -5.83 4.02
CA LEU A 422 5.64 -5.89 4.37
C LEU A 422 4.76 -5.45 3.19
N HIS A 423 5.27 -4.57 2.32
CA HIS A 423 4.60 -4.18 1.08
C HIS A 423 4.67 -5.25 0.00
N VAL A 424 5.66 -6.15 0.08
CA VAL A 424 5.89 -7.22 -0.90
C VAL A 424 4.85 -8.36 -0.77
N HIS A 425 4.25 -8.60 0.41
CA HIS A 425 3.16 -9.57 0.54
C HIS A 425 1.79 -9.09 0.04
N ALA A 426 1.61 -7.79 -0.19
CA ALA A 426 0.42 -7.25 -0.88
C ALA A 426 0.59 -7.19 -2.42
N VAL A 427 1.81 -7.42 -2.92
CA VAL A 427 2.15 -7.30 -4.35
C VAL A 427 2.57 -8.64 -4.97
N LEU A 428 2.97 -9.64 -4.16
CA LEU A 428 3.33 -10.97 -4.66
C LEU A 428 2.17 -11.95 -4.87
N SER A 429 0.91 -11.55 -4.69
CA SER A 429 -0.24 -12.34 -5.16
C SER A 429 -0.84 -11.85 -6.49
N SER A 430 -0.23 -10.83 -7.13
CA SER A 430 -0.71 -10.29 -8.42
C SER A 430 0.36 -10.25 -9.53
N ALA A 431 1.52 -10.87 -9.33
CA ALA A 431 2.56 -10.98 -10.36
C ALA A 431 2.97 -12.44 -10.56
N ASP A 432 2.04 -13.25 -11.07
CA ASP A 432 2.36 -14.47 -11.79
C ASP A 432 1.66 -14.36 -13.15
N ASP A 433 2.23 -13.53 -14.01
CA ASP A 433 1.88 -13.43 -15.42
C ASP A 433 2.26 -14.74 -16.11
N LYS A 434 1.34 -15.71 -16.11
CA LYS A 434 1.25 -16.59 -17.27
C LYS A 434 0.73 -15.75 -18.42
N GLU A 435 1.65 -15.28 -19.25
CA GLU A 435 1.41 -14.86 -20.62
C GLU A 435 0.50 -15.90 -21.32
N THR A 436 -0.81 -15.65 -21.35
CA THR A 436 -1.59 -16.05 -22.52
C THR A 436 -1.22 -15.11 -23.63
N LYS A 437 -0.23 -15.52 -24.42
CA LYS A 437 -0.04 -15.07 -25.78
C LYS A 437 -1.36 -15.21 -26.54
N ASN A 438 -2.07 -14.10 -26.68
CA ASN A 438 -2.80 -13.81 -27.90
C ASN A 438 -2.31 -12.45 -28.38
N SER A 439 -1.64 -12.51 -29.52
CA SER A 439 -1.19 -11.37 -30.29
C SER A 439 -2.35 -10.45 -30.65
N GLN A 440 -2.02 -9.18 -30.85
CA GLN A 440 -2.85 -8.04 -31.26
C GLN A 440 -3.52 -7.30 -30.11
N ASN A 441 -2.79 -6.31 -29.57
CA ASN A 441 -3.32 -5.03 -29.11
C ASN A 441 -2.15 -4.12 -28.71
N GLY A 442 -1.38 -3.66 -29.71
CA GLY A 442 -0.84 -2.30 -29.63
C GLY A 442 -2.01 -1.33 -29.78
N ASP A 443 -1.95 -0.19 -29.12
CA ASP A 443 -2.97 0.89 -29.12
C ASP A 443 -4.11 0.81 -28.07
N LEU A 444 -3.78 0.52 -26.81
CA LEU A 444 -4.64 0.88 -25.66
C LEU A 444 -4.05 2.09 -24.92
N TYR A 445 -4.90 3.10 -24.65
CA TYR A 445 -4.64 4.45 -24.05
C TYR A 445 -4.21 5.54 -25.05
N GLU A 446 -5.17 6.33 -25.51
CA GLU A 446 -4.94 7.32 -26.56
C GLU A 446 -4.21 8.60 -26.09
N GLN A 447 -4.14 8.93 -24.79
CA GLN A 447 -3.31 10.03 -24.25
C GLN A 447 -2.90 9.79 -22.78
N CYS A 448 -1.63 9.44 -22.57
CA CYS A 448 -1.05 9.11 -21.26
C CYS A 448 0.40 9.60 -21.17
N VAL A 449 0.65 10.88 -21.46
CA VAL A 449 2.01 11.40 -21.60
C VAL A 449 2.70 11.51 -20.23
N ARG A 450 3.51 10.52 -19.91
CA ARG A 450 4.52 10.59 -18.84
C ARG A 450 5.87 10.91 -19.48
N LEU A 451 6.18 12.20 -19.55
CA LEU A 451 7.42 12.74 -20.11
C LEU A 451 8.53 12.65 -19.07
N CYS A 452 9.58 11.90 -19.37
CA CYS A 452 10.77 11.83 -18.53
C CYS A 452 11.93 12.46 -19.28
N THR A 453 12.67 13.38 -18.64
CA THR A 453 13.92 13.88 -19.24
C THR A 453 15.13 13.19 -18.65
N TYR A 454 16.10 12.91 -19.52
CA TYR A 454 17.34 12.23 -19.20
C TYR A 454 18.51 13.01 -19.80
N THR A 455 19.56 13.24 -19.02
CA THR A 455 20.76 13.95 -19.46
C THR A 455 21.91 12.98 -19.58
N LEU A 456 22.49 12.87 -20.79
CA LEU A 456 23.68 12.07 -21.03
C LEU A 456 24.89 12.73 -20.33
N ARG A 457 25.62 11.95 -19.51
CA ARG A 457 26.84 12.39 -18.82
C ARG A 457 28.03 11.52 -19.20
N ASN A 458 29.23 12.10 -19.21
CA ASN A 458 30.49 11.37 -19.32
C ASN A 458 30.79 10.65 -17.98
N GLY A 459 30.63 9.32 -17.92
CA GLY A 459 30.91 8.50 -16.73
C GLY A 459 30.59 7.02 -16.95
N ASN A 460 31.31 6.14 -16.24
CA ASN A 460 31.32 4.68 -16.43
C ASN A 460 30.11 3.91 -15.86
N ASP A 461 29.10 4.57 -15.30
CA ASP A 461 27.92 3.86 -14.79
C ASP A 461 26.82 3.84 -15.85
N PRO A 462 26.59 2.68 -16.52
CA PRO A 462 25.50 2.56 -17.48
C PRO A 462 24.17 2.70 -16.74
N PHE A 463 23.49 3.82 -16.94
CA PHE A 463 22.13 3.97 -16.46
C PHE A 463 21.24 2.94 -17.15
N GLU A 464 20.71 1.98 -16.39
CA GLU A 464 19.87 0.89 -16.91
C GLU A 464 18.50 1.40 -17.35
N ILE A 465 18.38 1.79 -18.62
CA ILE A 465 17.14 2.23 -19.27
C ILE A 465 15.98 1.22 -19.09
N ASP A 466 16.28 -0.08 -18.92
CA ASP A 466 15.28 -1.12 -18.67
C ASP A 466 14.48 -0.88 -17.38
N ASN A 467 15.14 -0.34 -16.35
CA ASN A 467 14.47 -0.02 -15.10
C ASN A 467 13.56 1.21 -15.25
N LEU A 468 13.87 2.13 -16.16
CA LEU A 468 13.04 3.30 -16.45
C LEU A 468 11.74 2.89 -17.17
N ILE A 469 11.84 1.95 -18.12
CA ILE A 469 10.70 1.39 -18.86
C ILE A 469 9.73 0.69 -17.92
N LYS A 470 10.25 -0.20 -17.05
CA LYS A 470 9.42 -0.89 -16.04
C LYS A 470 8.76 0.09 -15.06
N SER A 471 9.46 1.19 -14.77
CA SER A 471 9.03 2.21 -13.80
C SER A 471 8.02 3.23 -14.33
N GLY A 472 7.82 3.37 -15.67
CA GLY A 472 6.59 4.00 -16.19
C GLY A 472 6.69 5.21 -17.12
N CYS A 473 7.84 5.55 -17.72
CA CYS A 473 7.89 6.63 -18.72
C CYS A 473 7.22 6.20 -20.03
N THR A 474 6.47 7.12 -20.67
CA THR A 474 5.90 6.87 -22.03
C THR A 474 6.64 7.66 -23.10
N HIS A 475 7.12 8.86 -22.74
CA HIS A 475 7.88 9.74 -23.61
C HIS A 475 9.23 9.98 -22.94
N LEU A 476 10.31 9.67 -23.63
CA LEU A 476 11.66 9.87 -23.11
C LEU A 476 12.34 11.00 -23.89
N SER A 477 12.68 12.09 -23.21
CA SER A 477 13.40 13.21 -23.80
C SER A 477 14.86 13.18 -23.37
N ILE A 478 15.78 13.09 -24.32
CA ILE A 478 17.21 12.88 -24.07
C ILE A 478 17.98 14.16 -24.40
N TYR A 479 18.65 14.74 -23.42
CA TYR A 479 19.62 15.81 -23.64
C TYR A 479 20.99 15.20 -23.96
N VAL A 480 21.49 15.54 -25.15
CA VAL A 480 22.69 14.92 -25.77
C VAL A 480 23.97 15.73 -25.55
N GLY A 481 23.89 16.86 -24.87
CA GLY A 481 25.04 17.72 -24.54
C GLY A 481 24.99 19.06 -25.24
N LYS A 482 26.05 19.85 -25.02
CA LYS A 482 26.17 21.23 -25.52
C LYS A 482 26.39 21.25 -27.03
N PHE A 483 25.90 22.30 -27.67
CA PHE A 483 26.13 22.60 -29.08
C PHE A 483 27.22 23.68 -29.24
N ASP A 484 28.19 23.47 -30.14
CA ASP A 484 29.23 24.46 -30.49
C ASP A 484 28.76 25.43 -31.59
N SER A 485 29.47 26.53 -31.83
CA SER A 485 29.24 27.34 -33.04
C SER A 485 29.96 26.67 -34.21
N PRO A 486 29.27 26.13 -35.24
CA PRO A 486 27.99 26.59 -35.82
C PRO A 486 26.77 25.66 -35.63
N GLY A 487 26.82 24.69 -34.72
CA GLY A 487 25.66 23.90 -34.29
C GLY A 487 25.96 22.42 -34.11
N ASN A 488 27.23 22.02 -33.98
CA ASN A 488 27.59 20.62 -33.84
C ASN A 488 27.52 20.21 -32.36
N ILE A 489 27.23 18.94 -32.11
CA ILE A 489 27.32 18.39 -30.76
C ILE A 489 28.80 18.40 -30.34
N VAL A 490 29.11 19.01 -29.19
CA VAL A 490 30.49 19.11 -28.67
C VAL A 490 31.08 17.72 -28.37
N TYR A 491 30.23 16.75 -28.04
CA TYR A 491 30.62 15.37 -27.66
C TYR A 491 29.85 14.29 -28.46
N PRO A 492 30.13 14.12 -29.77
CA PRO A 492 29.35 13.20 -30.61
C PRO A 492 29.54 11.72 -30.24
N HIS A 493 30.65 11.37 -29.61
CA HIS A 493 30.94 9.99 -29.16
C HIS A 493 29.99 9.51 -28.04
N LEU A 494 29.50 10.42 -27.18
CA LEU A 494 28.51 10.10 -26.15
C LEU A 494 27.20 9.63 -26.77
N LEU A 495 26.81 10.24 -27.88
CA LEU A 495 25.62 9.89 -28.64
C LEU A 495 25.79 8.50 -29.29
N LEU A 496 26.88 8.29 -30.03
CA LEU A 496 27.15 7.02 -30.71
C LEU A 496 27.16 5.81 -29.76
N ASN A 497 27.77 5.94 -28.58
CA ASN A 497 27.89 4.84 -27.62
C ASN A 497 26.55 4.48 -26.94
N ASN A 498 25.62 5.44 -26.79
CA ASN A 498 24.35 5.21 -26.10
C ASN A 498 23.18 4.93 -27.06
N MET A 499 23.27 5.37 -28.32
CA MET A 499 22.16 5.26 -29.26
C MET A 499 21.93 3.85 -29.81
N GLU A 500 22.95 2.99 -29.93
CA GLU A 500 22.77 1.57 -30.29
C GLU A 500 21.90 0.83 -29.24
N LEU A 501 22.12 1.10 -27.95
CA LEU A 501 21.32 0.56 -26.85
C LEU A 501 19.88 1.11 -26.85
N LEU A 502 19.70 2.39 -27.18
CA LEU A 502 18.40 3.03 -27.27
C LEU A 502 17.57 2.51 -28.44
N LYS A 503 18.18 2.19 -29.60
CA LYS A 503 17.48 1.61 -30.76
C LYS A 503 16.76 0.30 -30.43
N ILE A 504 17.41 -0.60 -29.70
CA ILE A 504 16.83 -1.89 -29.27
C ILE A 504 15.68 -1.68 -28.26
N LYS A 505 15.78 -0.65 -27.42
CA LYS A 505 14.85 -0.39 -26.31
C LYS A 505 13.71 0.59 -26.65
N ARG A 506 13.78 1.25 -27.80
CA ARG A 506 12.79 2.20 -28.33
C ARG A 506 11.38 1.62 -28.44
N ALA A 507 11.24 0.31 -28.67
CA ALA A 507 9.94 -0.38 -28.79
C ALA A 507 9.04 -0.25 -27.53
N ASN A 508 9.60 0.16 -26.40
CA ASN A 508 8.89 0.28 -25.13
C ASN A 508 8.47 1.71 -24.76
N PHE A 509 8.81 2.71 -25.58
CA PHE A 509 8.34 4.09 -25.42
C PHE A 509 7.36 4.45 -26.54
N SER A 510 6.39 5.31 -26.25
CA SER A 510 5.50 5.88 -27.25
C SER A 510 6.23 6.88 -28.15
N ALA A 511 7.21 7.60 -27.60
CA ALA A 511 8.09 8.49 -28.36
C ALA A 511 9.43 8.72 -27.63
N VAL A 512 10.51 8.84 -28.40
CA VAL A 512 11.83 9.28 -27.93
C VAL A 512 12.17 10.62 -28.58
N LEU A 513 12.47 11.63 -27.77
CA LEU A 513 12.63 13.02 -28.18
C LEU A 513 14.06 13.51 -27.97
N LEU A 514 14.53 14.35 -28.88
CA LEU A 514 15.78 15.08 -28.72
C LEU A 514 15.52 16.33 -27.87
N SER A 515 16.16 16.43 -26.71
CA SER A 515 16.05 17.60 -25.84
C SER A 515 17.06 18.66 -26.26
N VAL A 516 16.61 19.91 -26.39
CA VAL A 516 17.45 21.08 -26.68
C VAL A 516 17.21 22.15 -25.62
N HIS A 517 18.28 22.58 -24.94
CA HIS A 517 18.20 23.64 -23.93
C HIS A 517 18.22 25.03 -24.60
N CYS A 518 17.44 25.97 -24.07
CA CYS A 518 17.34 27.32 -24.64
C CYS A 518 18.69 28.08 -24.65
N LEU A 519 19.55 27.86 -23.65
CA LEU A 519 20.90 28.47 -23.59
C LEU A 519 21.81 28.03 -24.73
N ASP A 520 21.66 26.79 -25.20
CA ASP A 520 22.39 26.33 -26.36
C ASP A 520 21.93 27.12 -27.59
N PHE A 521 20.63 27.32 -27.76
CA PHE A 521 20.07 28.13 -28.85
C PHE A 521 20.46 29.62 -28.77
N TRP A 522 20.52 30.19 -27.56
CA TRP A 522 20.79 31.61 -27.32
C TRP A 522 22.19 32.04 -27.76
N LYS A 523 23.19 31.15 -27.63
CA LYS A 523 24.56 31.39 -28.16
C LYS A 523 24.59 31.59 -29.67
N PHE A 524 23.61 31.07 -30.41
CA PHE A 524 23.51 31.22 -31.86
C PHE A 524 22.67 32.42 -32.28
N SER A 525 21.65 32.80 -31.49
CA SER A 525 20.77 33.92 -31.85
C SER A 525 21.44 35.29 -31.67
N SER A 526 22.47 35.38 -30.83
CA SER A 526 23.21 36.63 -30.55
C SER A 526 24.34 36.95 -31.53
N ASN A 527 24.85 35.96 -32.29
CA ASN A 527 25.93 36.11 -33.26
C ASN A 527 25.44 35.81 -34.69
N ASP A 528 25.05 36.87 -35.40
CA ASP A 528 24.21 36.88 -36.60
C ASP A 528 24.84 36.24 -37.87
N THR A 529 24.18 35.21 -38.44
CA THR A 529 23.76 35.11 -39.86
C THR A 529 22.61 34.09 -39.97
N SER A 530 21.68 34.29 -40.92
CA SER A 530 20.61 33.31 -41.23
C SER A 530 21.16 31.92 -41.54
N ASN A 531 22.36 31.84 -42.10
CA ASN A 531 23.05 30.59 -42.43
C ASN A 531 23.39 29.74 -41.20
N ASN A 532 23.80 30.33 -40.08
CA ASN A 532 24.15 29.57 -38.87
C ASN A 532 22.93 28.89 -38.23
N ILE A 533 21.76 29.49 -38.36
CA ILE A 533 20.52 28.95 -37.79
C ILE A 533 19.97 27.86 -38.69
N ASN A 534 20.01 28.05 -40.02
CA ASN A 534 19.68 26.97 -40.95
C ASN A 534 20.61 25.78 -40.76
N LEU A 535 21.92 26.01 -40.56
CA LEU A 535 22.88 24.94 -40.28
C LEU A 535 22.60 24.24 -38.93
N PHE A 536 22.25 24.99 -37.88
CA PHE A 536 21.83 24.40 -36.61
C PHE A 536 20.57 23.52 -36.76
N ILE A 537 19.60 23.98 -37.56
CA ILE A 537 18.37 23.23 -37.88
C ILE A 537 18.70 21.98 -38.70
N GLU A 538 19.52 22.10 -39.74
CA GLU A 538 19.99 20.98 -40.57
C GLU A 538 20.74 19.94 -39.73
N ASN A 539 21.55 20.38 -38.78
CA ASN A 539 22.24 19.51 -37.84
C ASN A 539 21.28 18.77 -36.91
N ILE A 540 20.27 19.46 -36.35
CA ILE A 540 19.21 18.81 -35.58
C ILE A 540 18.48 17.77 -36.43
N GLU A 541 18.12 18.12 -37.67
CA GLU A 541 17.45 17.20 -38.59
C GLU A 541 18.34 15.98 -38.88
N HIS A 542 19.62 16.19 -39.14
CA HIS A 542 20.59 15.13 -39.36
C HIS A 542 20.65 14.18 -38.16
N ILE A 543 20.76 14.71 -36.95
CA ILE A 543 20.78 13.92 -35.71
C ILE A 543 19.46 13.15 -35.54
N MET A 544 18.32 13.80 -35.74
CA MET A 544 17.02 13.15 -35.66
C MET A 544 16.89 12.01 -36.67
N ASN A 545 17.43 12.18 -37.88
CA ASN A 545 17.36 11.21 -38.96
C ASN A 545 18.31 10.04 -38.76
N GLU A 546 19.56 10.31 -38.39
CA GLU A 546 20.61 9.32 -38.17
C GLU A 546 20.28 8.42 -36.97
N PHE A 547 19.76 9.03 -35.90
CA PHE A 547 19.51 8.34 -34.64
C PHE A 547 18.05 7.97 -34.40
N GLY A 548 17.15 8.42 -35.29
CA GLY A 548 15.74 8.03 -35.31
C GLY A 548 14.92 8.62 -34.16
N PHE A 549 15.07 9.91 -33.84
CA PHE A 549 14.20 10.57 -32.86
C PHE A 549 12.79 10.80 -33.44
N ASP A 550 11.76 10.65 -32.61
CA ASP A 550 10.35 10.86 -32.96
C ASP A 550 9.93 12.34 -32.95
N GLY A 551 10.77 13.19 -32.34
CA GLY A 551 10.44 14.58 -32.10
C GLY A 551 11.51 15.37 -31.36
N VAL A 552 11.18 16.64 -31.10
CA VAL A 552 12.05 17.60 -30.40
C VAL A 552 11.34 18.08 -29.14
N HIS A 553 12.10 18.14 -28.05
CA HIS A 553 11.69 18.74 -26.79
C HIS A 553 12.54 19.99 -26.50
N LEU A 554 11.92 21.16 -26.43
CA LEU A 554 12.59 22.40 -26.06
C LEU A 554 12.45 22.68 -24.58
N HIS A 555 13.57 22.89 -23.88
CA HIS A 555 13.60 23.07 -22.43
C HIS A 555 14.04 24.49 -22.03
N PHE A 556 13.15 25.24 -21.39
CA PHE A 556 13.36 26.61 -20.90
C PHE A 556 13.37 26.63 -19.35
N GLU A 557 14.51 26.25 -18.75
CA GLU A 557 14.64 25.98 -17.29
C GLU A 557 15.08 27.20 -16.44
N PHE A 558 15.62 28.29 -17.03
CA PHE A 558 16.46 29.26 -16.28
C PHE A 558 16.03 30.74 -16.27
N ALA A 559 14.85 31.12 -16.77
CA ALA A 559 14.49 32.53 -16.85
C ALA A 559 13.67 32.99 -15.62
N ASN A 560 14.30 33.07 -14.43
CA ASN A 560 13.63 33.65 -13.25
C ASN A 560 13.54 35.18 -13.31
N VAL A 561 14.30 35.81 -14.21
CA VAL A 561 14.19 37.23 -14.58
C VAL A 561 14.35 37.31 -16.08
N ILE A 562 13.26 37.52 -16.81
CA ILE A 562 13.32 37.85 -18.23
C ILE A 562 13.50 39.36 -18.34
N GLU A 563 14.71 39.81 -18.65
CA GLU A 563 14.89 41.19 -19.12
C GLU A 563 14.15 41.36 -20.47
N GLU A 564 13.59 42.54 -20.76
CA GLU A 564 12.69 42.79 -21.91
C GLU A 564 13.27 42.36 -23.27
N TYR A 565 14.60 42.32 -23.40
CA TYR A 565 15.29 41.79 -24.58
C TYR A 565 15.17 40.27 -24.73
N GLU A 566 15.14 39.49 -23.66
CA GLU A 566 15.01 38.02 -23.68
C GLU A 566 13.66 37.59 -24.26
N LYS A 567 12.60 38.37 -23.99
CA LYS A 567 11.27 38.21 -24.56
C LYS A 567 11.27 38.40 -26.08
N LEU A 568 11.91 39.48 -26.57
CA LEU A 568 12.06 39.76 -28.00
C LEU A 568 12.85 38.65 -28.73
N TYR A 569 13.87 38.06 -28.07
CA TYR A 569 14.62 36.94 -28.62
C TYR A 569 13.84 35.62 -28.58
N ALA A 570 13.01 35.38 -27.55
CA ALA A 570 12.10 34.24 -27.51
C ALA A 570 11.06 34.30 -28.64
N GLU A 571 10.57 35.49 -29.00
CA GLU A 571 9.70 35.72 -30.17
C GLU A 571 10.44 35.46 -31.50
N LYS A 572 11.69 35.93 -31.66
CA LYS A 572 12.52 35.61 -32.84
C LYS A 572 12.87 34.13 -32.94
N LEU A 573 13.13 33.48 -31.81
CA LEU A 573 13.35 32.04 -31.68
C LEU A 573 12.10 31.28 -32.10
N TYR A 574 10.93 31.75 -31.70
CA TYR A 574 9.62 31.23 -32.08
C TYR A 574 9.40 31.26 -33.60
N ASP A 575 9.74 32.35 -34.30
CA ASP A 575 9.59 32.45 -35.77
C ASP A 575 10.49 31.44 -36.49
N LYS A 576 11.65 31.15 -35.90
CA LYS A 576 12.62 30.18 -36.43
C LYS A 576 12.25 28.73 -36.10
N ILE A 577 11.62 28.47 -34.95
CA ILE A 577 11.04 27.16 -34.60
C ILE A 577 9.88 26.79 -35.55
N LEU A 578 9.10 27.78 -36.00
CA LEU A 578 8.06 27.59 -37.04
C LEU A 578 8.66 27.05 -38.35
N ASN A 579 9.86 27.47 -38.72
CA ASN A 579 10.58 26.94 -39.89
C ASN A 579 10.98 25.47 -39.68
N ILE A 580 11.40 25.06 -38.48
CA ILE A 580 11.67 23.65 -38.14
C ILE A 580 10.41 22.80 -38.36
N ARG A 581 9.25 23.26 -37.86
CA ARG A 581 7.97 22.54 -38.03
C ARG A 581 7.53 22.45 -39.50
N GLN A 582 7.79 23.48 -40.30
CA GLN A 582 7.45 23.51 -41.74
C GLN A 582 8.39 22.65 -42.59
N MET A 583 9.70 22.61 -42.29
CA MET A 583 10.67 21.79 -43.03
C MET A 583 10.52 20.29 -42.72
N VAL A 584 10.21 19.94 -41.47
CA VAL A 584 10.04 18.55 -41.01
C VAL A 584 8.67 17.96 -41.42
N SER A 585 7.76 18.77 -41.96
CA SER A 585 6.44 18.37 -42.49
C SER A 585 6.48 17.33 -43.61
N ASN A 586 7.65 17.04 -44.20
CA ASN A 586 7.81 15.97 -45.20
C ASN A 586 7.89 14.56 -44.56
N ARG A 587 7.91 14.43 -43.23
CA ARG A 587 7.75 13.17 -42.50
C ARG A 587 6.39 13.09 -41.81
N ASN A 588 5.85 11.88 -41.67
CA ASN A 588 4.69 11.62 -40.82
C ASN A 588 4.91 12.24 -39.42
N LYS A 589 4.03 13.17 -39.04
CA LYS A 589 3.92 13.94 -37.78
C LYS A 589 5.08 13.76 -36.77
N THR A 590 6.08 14.62 -36.85
CA THR A 590 7.12 14.79 -35.79
C THR A 590 6.53 15.44 -34.55
N LEU A 591 6.80 14.88 -33.37
CA LEU A 591 6.28 15.38 -32.09
C LEU A 591 7.06 16.59 -31.58
N PHE A 592 6.36 17.61 -31.10
CA PHE A 592 6.97 18.82 -30.55
C PHE A 592 6.48 19.11 -29.14
N ILE A 593 7.39 19.05 -28.16
CA ILE A 593 7.11 19.36 -26.76
C ILE A 593 7.91 20.59 -26.33
N ILE A 594 7.30 21.47 -25.54
CA ILE A 594 7.97 22.63 -24.96
C ILE A 594 7.80 22.59 -23.44
N SER A 595 8.88 22.74 -22.68
CA SER A 595 8.83 22.95 -21.22
C SER A 595 9.14 24.40 -20.87
N LEU A 596 8.20 25.09 -20.21
CA LEU A 596 8.31 26.49 -19.81
C LEU A 596 8.12 26.66 -18.30
N ASN A 597 8.87 27.56 -17.68
CA ASN A 597 8.55 28.08 -16.36
C ASN A 597 7.30 28.98 -16.45
N VAL A 598 6.25 28.65 -15.70
CA VAL A 598 4.96 29.35 -15.78
C VAL A 598 5.10 30.82 -15.41
N ASN A 599 5.84 31.14 -14.34
CA ASN A 599 5.95 32.52 -13.85
C ASN A 599 6.60 33.47 -14.87
N ALA A 600 7.47 32.93 -15.72
CA ALA A 600 8.20 33.69 -16.73
C ALA A 600 7.40 33.89 -18.03
N PHE A 601 6.48 32.97 -18.36
CA PHE A 601 5.82 32.93 -19.67
C PHE A 601 4.29 32.79 -19.60
N ILE A 602 3.67 33.15 -18.47
CA ILE A 602 2.23 32.92 -18.24
C ILE A 602 1.35 33.60 -19.30
N ASN A 603 1.77 34.78 -19.80
CA ASN A 603 1.00 35.54 -20.78
C ASN A 603 1.19 35.00 -22.21
N GLU A 604 2.30 34.32 -22.47
CA GLU A 604 2.70 33.79 -23.77
C GLU A 604 2.35 32.29 -23.93
N ALA A 605 2.08 31.59 -22.83
CA ALA A 605 1.81 30.16 -22.79
C ALA A 605 0.72 29.71 -23.77
N GLU A 606 -0.32 30.53 -23.98
CA GLU A 606 -1.36 30.27 -25.00
C GLU A 606 -0.80 30.21 -26.43
N GLN A 607 0.13 31.11 -26.77
CA GLN A 607 0.72 31.18 -28.10
C GLN A 607 1.64 29.98 -28.35
N TRP A 608 2.37 29.57 -27.33
CA TRP A 608 3.20 28.36 -27.35
C TRP A 608 2.34 27.09 -27.47
N LEU A 609 1.22 27.01 -26.75
CA LEU A 609 0.31 25.85 -26.78
C LEU A 609 -0.31 25.60 -28.17
N ARG A 610 -0.62 26.67 -28.91
CA ARG A 610 -1.12 26.54 -30.30
C ARG A 610 -0.12 25.86 -31.23
N ARG A 611 1.17 25.89 -30.89
CA ARG A 611 2.29 25.51 -31.76
C ARG A 611 3.11 24.35 -31.25
N ALA A 612 2.88 23.90 -30.02
CA ALA A 612 3.36 22.64 -29.50
C ALA A 612 2.27 21.56 -29.61
N ASP A 613 2.71 20.31 -29.70
CA ASP A 613 1.81 19.17 -29.51
C ASP A 613 1.53 19.00 -28.01
N TYR A 614 2.54 19.21 -27.17
CA TYR A 614 2.40 19.34 -25.72
C TYR A 614 3.20 20.52 -25.14
N LEU A 615 2.61 21.20 -24.16
CA LEU A 615 3.25 22.25 -23.37
C LEU A 615 3.36 21.76 -21.92
N ASN A 616 4.59 21.54 -21.47
CA ASN A 616 4.91 21.22 -20.10
C ASN A 616 5.12 22.51 -19.30
N LEU A 617 4.31 22.67 -18.26
CA LEU A 617 4.33 23.82 -17.38
C LEU A 617 5.10 23.43 -16.11
N LEU A 618 6.27 24.05 -15.95
CA LEU A 618 7.14 23.87 -14.79
C LEU A 618 6.70 24.87 -13.73
N LEU A 619 6.26 24.34 -12.59
CA LEU A 619 5.76 25.13 -11.47
C LEU A 619 5.81 24.35 -10.15
N LYS A 620 5.89 25.05 -9.03
CA LYS A 620 5.80 24.47 -7.68
C LYS A 620 4.39 23.96 -7.42
N TYR A 621 4.23 22.96 -6.55
CA TYR A 621 2.92 22.32 -6.37
C TYR A 621 1.80 23.31 -5.97
N TYR A 622 2.10 24.34 -5.18
CA TYR A 622 1.11 25.34 -4.74
C TYR A 622 0.79 26.38 -5.82
N GLU A 623 1.70 26.61 -6.78
CA GLU A 623 1.44 27.47 -7.94
C GLU A 623 0.39 26.85 -8.86
N ALA A 624 0.23 25.53 -8.83
CA ALA A 624 -0.85 24.84 -9.55
C ALA A 624 -2.25 25.24 -9.04
N GLU A 625 -2.32 25.76 -7.82
CA GLU A 625 -3.55 26.10 -7.12
C GLU A 625 -3.80 27.61 -7.10
N SER A 626 -2.91 28.42 -7.69
CA SER A 626 -3.09 29.86 -7.76
C SER A 626 -4.22 30.22 -8.72
N GLU A 627 -4.96 31.29 -8.41
CA GLU A 627 -6.00 31.81 -9.28
C GLU A 627 -5.46 32.14 -10.68
N GLU A 628 -4.25 32.69 -10.76
CA GLU A 628 -3.57 33.03 -12.01
C GLU A 628 -3.37 31.80 -12.91
N PHE A 629 -2.96 30.67 -12.32
CA PHE A 629 -2.76 29.43 -13.06
C PHE A 629 -4.09 28.79 -13.47
N LEU A 630 -5.10 28.80 -12.60
CA LEU A 630 -6.44 28.33 -12.94
C LEU A 630 -7.06 29.16 -14.08
N HIS A 631 -6.85 30.47 -14.08
CA HIS A 631 -7.22 31.36 -15.18
C HIS A 631 -6.47 31.03 -16.47
N LEU A 632 -5.17 30.74 -16.41
CA LEU A 632 -4.40 30.28 -17.58
C LEU A 632 -4.99 28.97 -18.15
N ILE A 633 -5.22 27.97 -17.31
CA ILE A 633 -5.79 26.69 -17.73
C ILE A 633 -7.18 26.87 -18.37
N HIS A 634 -7.97 27.81 -17.85
CA HIS A 634 -9.27 28.14 -18.42
C HIS A 634 -9.13 28.82 -19.80
N ARG A 635 -8.26 29.83 -19.94
CA ARG A 635 -8.06 30.55 -21.21
C ARG A 635 -7.44 29.70 -22.31
N THR A 636 -6.49 28.82 -21.96
CA THR A 636 -5.81 27.94 -22.92
C THR A 636 -6.75 26.97 -23.65
N GLY A 637 -7.90 26.62 -23.05
CA GLY A 637 -9.02 25.91 -23.69
C GLY A 637 -8.77 24.43 -24.05
N ASN A 638 -7.52 23.99 -24.21
CA ASN A 638 -7.16 22.60 -24.54
C ASN A 638 -6.19 22.00 -23.53
N ARG A 639 -6.75 21.59 -22.38
CA ARG A 639 -6.00 20.99 -21.27
C ARG A 639 -5.30 19.68 -21.65
N LYS A 640 -5.77 18.99 -22.69
CA LYS A 640 -5.18 17.74 -23.20
C LYS A 640 -3.79 17.95 -23.83
N LYS A 641 -3.41 19.19 -24.14
CA LYS A 641 -2.05 19.53 -24.57
C LYS A 641 -1.14 19.94 -23.41
N LEU A 642 -1.66 20.11 -22.20
CA LEU A 642 -0.88 20.55 -21.05
C LEU A 642 -0.28 19.35 -20.30
N LEU A 643 0.99 19.48 -19.96
CA LEU A 643 1.68 18.66 -18.96
C LEU A 643 2.03 19.56 -17.77
N ILE A 644 2.12 18.97 -16.59
CA ILE A 644 2.65 19.64 -15.39
C ILE A 644 3.81 18.81 -14.84
N GLY A 645 4.86 19.48 -14.38
CA GLY A 645 6.03 18.80 -13.85
C GLY A 645 6.97 19.72 -13.09
N GLY A 646 8.00 19.11 -12.54
CA GLY A 646 9.13 19.79 -11.93
C GLY A 646 10.41 19.01 -12.17
N ALA A 647 11.52 19.57 -11.71
CA ALA A 647 12.83 18.97 -11.84
C ALA A 647 13.18 18.13 -10.61
N LEU A 648 13.83 17.00 -10.84
CA LEU A 648 14.56 16.31 -9.78
C LEU A 648 15.96 16.92 -9.66
N PHE A 649 16.41 17.07 -8.42
CA PHE A 649 17.72 17.62 -8.13
C PHE A 649 18.44 16.82 -7.06
N LYS A 650 19.75 16.85 -7.15
CA LYS A 650 20.69 16.25 -6.20
C LYS A 650 21.78 17.29 -6.00
N HIS A 651 21.92 17.75 -4.77
CA HIS A 651 22.97 18.70 -4.42
C HIS A 651 24.33 18.04 -4.70
N GLN A 652 25.27 18.75 -5.36
CA GLN A 652 26.57 18.17 -5.74
C GLN A 652 27.46 17.81 -4.53
N TRP A 653 27.07 18.21 -3.31
CA TRP A 653 27.80 17.98 -2.06
C TRP A 653 26.99 17.27 -0.98
N SER A 654 25.83 16.68 -1.30
CA SER A 654 25.01 15.97 -0.30
C SER A 654 25.49 14.55 -0.04
N THR A 655 25.45 14.12 1.22
CA THR A 655 25.67 12.71 1.56
C THR A 655 24.54 11.85 0.99
N HIS A 656 24.72 10.53 0.93
CA HIS A 656 23.66 9.62 0.47
C HIS A 656 22.38 9.72 1.35
N SER A 657 22.56 9.94 2.66
CA SER A 657 21.48 10.19 3.62
C SER A 657 20.71 11.48 3.27
N ASP A 658 21.41 12.57 2.97
CA ASP A 658 20.79 13.85 2.61
C ASP A 658 19.99 13.76 1.31
N PHE A 659 20.46 12.99 0.33
CA PHE A 659 19.71 12.69 -0.89
C PHE A 659 18.41 11.93 -0.61
N CYS A 660 18.45 10.88 0.23
CA CYS A 660 17.23 10.18 0.60
C CYS A 660 16.28 11.07 1.40
N LYS A 661 16.78 11.90 2.32
CA LYS A 661 15.97 12.89 3.05
C LYS A 661 15.23 13.84 2.10
N GLN A 662 15.88 14.34 1.04
CA GLN A 662 15.25 15.22 0.04
C GLN A 662 14.03 14.59 -0.65
N LEU A 663 13.99 13.26 -0.82
CA LEU A 663 12.82 12.56 -1.39
C LEU A 663 11.60 12.55 -0.44
N TYR A 664 11.80 12.73 0.87
CA TYR A 664 10.77 12.61 1.92
C TYR A 664 10.53 13.86 2.77
N MET A 665 11.30 14.94 2.59
CA MET A 665 11.11 16.15 3.39
C MET A 665 9.68 16.70 3.21
N SER A 666 8.97 16.84 4.32
CA SER A 666 7.73 17.60 4.38
C SER A 666 8.04 19.06 4.06
N ILE A 667 7.16 19.66 3.25
CA ILE A 667 7.33 21.00 2.67
C ILE A 667 7.72 22.01 3.77
N PRO A 668 8.87 22.72 3.66
CA PRO A 668 9.18 23.83 4.54
C PRO A 668 8.14 24.95 4.36
N GLU A 669 7.59 25.44 5.46
CA GLU A 669 6.90 26.74 5.45
C GLU A 669 7.95 27.82 5.24
N TYR A 670 7.87 28.49 4.08
CA TYR A 670 8.42 29.82 3.81
C TYR A 670 9.82 30.12 4.38
N GLU A 671 10.87 29.84 3.61
CA GLU A 671 12.11 30.60 3.70
C GLU A 671 12.37 31.31 2.36
N ASP A 672 12.32 32.65 2.40
CA ASP A 672 12.67 33.59 1.33
C ASP A 672 14.15 33.47 0.95
N ASN A 673 14.55 32.39 0.27
CA ASN A 673 15.88 32.29 -0.32
C ASN A 673 15.81 32.06 -1.83
N LEU A 674 16.54 32.93 -2.55
CA LEU A 674 16.63 33.10 -4.01
C LEU A 674 17.04 31.86 -4.85
N LEU A 675 17.12 30.67 -4.26
CA LEU A 675 17.51 29.39 -4.88
C LEU A 675 16.36 28.38 -4.95
N ASP A 676 15.14 28.90 -4.95
CA ASP A 676 13.86 28.18 -4.84
C ASP A 676 13.40 27.58 -6.19
N LEU A 677 14.23 26.69 -6.74
CA LEU A 677 13.92 25.98 -7.99
C LEU A 677 12.71 25.04 -7.84
N ILE A 678 12.05 24.78 -8.96
CA ILE A 678 10.86 23.92 -9.12
C ILE A 678 11.23 22.46 -8.88
N TYR A 679 11.60 22.13 -7.64
CA TYR A 679 12.03 20.80 -7.27
C TYR A 679 10.86 19.96 -6.78
N ASP A 680 10.87 18.70 -7.19
CA ASP A 680 9.85 17.72 -6.86
C ASP A 680 10.40 16.60 -5.97
N ASN A 681 9.63 16.26 -4.96
CA ASN A 681 9.77 15.09 -4.09
C ASN A 681 8.53 14.20 -4.23
N ILE A 682 8.45 13.09 -3.49
CA ILE A 682 7.34 12.14 -3.63
C ILE A 682 5.98 12.83 -3.34
N GLU A 683 5.89 13.63 -2.28
CA GLU A 683 4.63 14.28 -1.89
C GLU A 683 4.14 15.29 -2.94
N THR A 684 5.04 16.15 -3.42
CA THR A 684 4.73 17.19 -4.42
C THR A 684 4.36 16.59 -5.78
N ILE A 685 5.03 15.50 -6.19
CA ILE A 685 4.64 14.72 -7.38
C ILE A 685 3.24 14.15 -7.22
N VAL A 686 2.91 13.54 -6.08
CA VAL A 686 1.57 12.99 -5.82
C VAL A 686 0.51 14.09 -5.94
N ARG A 687 0.76 15.28 -5.38
CA ARG A 687 -0.16 16.43 -5.48
C ARG A 687 -0.34 16.87 -6.93
N LYS A 688 0.75 17.12 -7.66
CA LYS A 688 0.72 17.51 -9.08
C LYS A 688 0.02 16.46 -9.95
N ALA A 689 0.23 15.17 -9.66
CA ALA A 689 -0.37 14.06 -10.40
C ALA A 689 -1.89 13.98 -10.20
N ARG A 690 -2.33 14.13 -8.97
CA ARG A 690 -3.76 14.20 -8.63
C ARG A 690 -4.40 15.45 -9.24
N PHE A 691 -3.71 16.60 -9.19
CA PHE A 691 -4.14 17.82 -9.86
C PHE A 691 -4.29 17.64 -11.37
N ALA A 692 -3.25 17.15 -12.06
CA ALA A 692 -3.27 16.87 -13.49
C ALA A 692 -4.43 15.95 -13.88
N THR A 693 -4.70 14.94 -13.05
CA THR A 693 -5.83 14.00 -13.23
C THR A 693 -7.17 14.71 -13.08
N MET A 694 -7.36 15.49 -12.02
CA MET A 694 -8.60 16.25 -11.73
C MET A 694 -8.95 17.25 -12.82
N TYR A 695 -7.94 17.97 -13.34
CA TYR A 695 -8.14 19.02 -14.32
C TYR A 695 -8.10 18.51 -15.77
N GLY A 696 -7.81 17.22 -15.98
CA GLY A 696 -7.86 16.58 -17.29
C GLY A 696 -6.68 16.93 -18.19
N PHE A 697 -5.48 17.02 -17.61
CA PHE A 697 -4.24 17.30 -18.36
C PHE A 697 -3.85 16.10 -19.21
N GLY A 698 -3.16 16.37 -20.34
CA GLY A 698 -2.69 15.34 -21.27
C GLY A 698 -1.53 14.49 -20.75
N GLY A 699 -0.90 14.95 -19.66
CA GLY A 699 0.20 14.23 -19.05
C GLY A 699 0.87 14.93 -17.88
N MET A 700 2.00 14.35 -17.48
CA MET A 700 2.93 14.89 -16.51
C MET A 700 4.36 14.79 -17.01
N ALA A 701 5.22 15.63 -16.47
CA ALA A 701 6.65 15.56 -16.71
C ALA A 701 7.44 15.36 -15.42
N LEU A 702 8.48 14.55 -15.50
CA LEU A 702 9.50 14.39 -14.48
C LEU A 702 10.86 14.69 -15.10
N LEU A 703 11.43 15.86 -14.78
CA LEU A 703 12.70 16.25 -15.37
C LEU A 703 13.87 15.65 -14.59
N ASN A 704 14.95 15.31 -15.31
CA ASN A 704 16.17 14.73 -14.77
C ASN A 704 15.91 13.41 -14.01
N VAL A 705 15.18 12.48 -14.62
CA VAL A 705 14.79 11.19 -13.99
C VAL A 705 15.98 10.34 -13.54
N HIS A 706 17.16 10.58 -14.09
CA HIS A 706 18.42 9.97 -13.66
C HIS A 706 18.88 10.40 -12.26
N MET A 707 18.29 11.47 -11.72
CA MET A 707 18.49 11.97 -10.37
C MET A 707 17.54 11.33 -9.36
N ASP A 708 16.58 10.52 -9.82
CA ASP A 708 15.77 9.65 -8.96
C ASP A 708 16.61 8.50 -8.39
N ASP A 709 16.12 7.82 -7.35
CA ASP A 709 16.82 6.69 -6.74
C ASP A 709 16.70 5.42 -7.61
N SER A 710 17.48 5.37 -8.68
CA SER A 710 17.57 4.22 -9.59
C SER A 710 18.19 2.97 -8.95
N SER A 711 18.93 3.15 -7.86
CA SER A 711 19.55 2.07 -7.09
C SER A 711 18.60 1.43 -6.08
N GLY A 712 17.51 2.11 -5.74
CA GLY A 712 16.54 1.68 -4.72
C GLY A 712 17.11 1.71 -3.31
N ILE A 713 18.18 2.45 -3.05
CA ILE A 713 18.83 2.48 -1.73
C ILE A 713 17.95 3.22 -0.71
N CYS A 714 17.24 4.27 -1.14
CA CYS A 714 16.36 5.06 -0.28
C CYS A 714 15.07 4.32 0.13
N LEU A 715 14.66 3.26 -0.58
CA LEU A 715 13.48 2.43 -0.27
C LEU A 715 13.74 0.93 -0.44
N GLN A 716 14.91 0.42 -0.01
CA GLN A 716 15.14 -1.02 0.14
C GLN A 716 14.84 -1.86 -1.11
N GLY A 717 15.43 -1.44 -2.23
CA GLY A 717 15.28 -2.05 -3.54
C GLY A 717 14.16 -1.45 -4.38
N SER A 718 13.32 -0.57 -3.82
CA SER A 718 12.34 0.18 -4.61
C SER A 718 13.03 1.28 -5.42
N LYS A 719 13.32 0.96 -6.68
CA LYS A 719 13.93 1.87 -7.66
C LYS A 719 12.92 2.92 -8.17
N PHE A 720 13.39 4.14 -8.40
CA PHE A 720 12.63 5.25 -8.98
C PHE A 720 11.35 5.65 -8.21
N PRO A 721 11.43 5.98 -6.91
CA PRO A 721 10.28 6.37 -6.10
C PRO A 721 9.46 7.53 -6.69
N CYS A 722 10.12 8.57 -7.21
CA CYS A 722 9.43 9.74 -7.76
C CYS A 722 8.70 9.40 -9.06
N LEU A 723 9.34 8.67 -9.97
CA LEU A 723 8.69 8.19 -11.20
C LEU A 723 7.53 7.24 -10.88
N ARG A 724 7.66 6.37 -9.88
CA ARG A 724 6.58 5.48 -9.47
C ARG A 724 5.42 6.26 -8.88
N ALA A 725 5.69 7.24 -8.02
CA ALA A 725 4.68 8.13 -7.47
C ALA A 725 3.89 8.83 -8.59
N MET A 726 4.58 9.33 -9.63
CA MET A 726 3.94 9.88 -10.83
C MET A 726 3.07 8.83 -11.54
N LYS A 727 3.61 7.64 -11.83
CA LYS A 727 2.91 6.55 -12.52
C LYS A 727 1.62 6.12 -11.80
N GLU A 728 1.66 6.03 -10.48
CA GLU A 728 0.56 5.51 -9.66
C GLU A 728 -0.54 6.55 -9.39
N ASN A 729 -0.21 7.85 -9.43
CA ASN A 729 -1.15 8.92 -9.07
C ASN A 729 -1.62 9.75 -10.27
N TYR A 730 -0.93 9.72 -11.42
CA TYR A 730 -1.40 10.32 -12.65
C TYR A 730 -2.23 9.30 -13.42
N LEU A 731 -3.55 9.46 -13.38
CA LEU A 731 -4.50 8.53 -13.98
C LEU A 731 -4.84 8.99 -15.39
N CYS A 732 -4.45 8.18 -16.37
CA CYS A 732 -4.62 8.45 -17.78
C CYS A 732 -6.08 8.38 -18.21
N GLN A 733 -6.39 9.07 -19.32
CA GLN A 733 -7.75 9.08 -19.87
C GLN A 733 -8.09 7.68 -20.43
N PRO A 734 -9.20 7.06 -20.01
CA PRO A 734 -9.68 5.82 -20.62
C PRO A 734 -10.16 6.08 -22.05
N ARG A 735 -10.03 5.09 -22.94
CA ARG A 735 -10.64 5.16 -24.28
C ARG A 735 -12.14 4.89 -24.14
N CYS A 736 -12.96 5.69 -24.81
CA CYS A 736 -14.40 5.50 -24.78
C CYS A 736 -14.79 4.41 -25.76
N GLU A 737 -15.43 3.37 -25.24
CA GLU A 737 -15.98 2.31 -26.08
C GLU A 737 -17.32 2.79 -26.65
N THR A 738 -17.46 2.68 -27.97
CA THR A 738 -18.77 2.77 -28.62
C THR A 738 -19.54 1.50 -28.30
N LEU A 739 -20.80 1.64 -27.85
CA LEU A 739 -21.72 0.52 -27.65
C LEU A 739 -21.96 -0.18 -29.01
N GLU A 740 -21.21 -1.24 -29.29
CA GLU A 740 -21.50 -2.15 -30.39
C GLU A 740 -22.48 -3.22 -29.88
N ASN A 741 -23.64 -3.32 -30.52
CA ASN A 741 -24.78 -4.22 -30.26
C ASN A 741 -25.64 -3.97 -28.99
N HIS A 742 -26.97 -4.01 -29.23
CA HIS A 742 -28.03 -3.81 -28.25
C HIS A 742 -28.01 -4.79 -27.05
N CYS A 743 -27.52 -6.03 -27.22
CA CYS A 743 -27.44 -7.02 -26.15
C CYS A 743 -26.02 -7.28 -25.63
N GLN A 744 -25.00 -6.61 -26.15
CA GLN A 744 -23.65 -6.79 -25.64
C GLN A 744 -23.47 -6.08 -24.29
N LYS A 745 -22.75 -6.74 -23.39
CA LYS A 745 -22.32 -6.17 -22.11
C LYS A 745 -21.45 -4.97 -22.43
N SER A 746 -21.94 -3.75 -22.19
CA SER A 746 -21.02 -2.62 -22.06
C SER A 746 -19.93 -3.03 -21.08
N SER A 747 -18.67 -2.98 -21.52
CA SER A 747 -17.55 -3.37 -20.66
C SER A 747 -17.43 -2.39 -19.48
N LYS A 748 -17.94 -1.15 -19.65
CA LYS A 748 -17.96 -0.07 -18.65
C LYS A 748 -19.37 0.48 -18.43
N LYS A 749 -19.85 0.42 -17.19
CA LYS A 749 -21.18 0.89 -16.76
C LYS A 749 -21.10 2.31 -16.20
N VAL A 750 -22.03 3.15 -16.60
CA VAL A 750 -22.42 4.38 -15.89
C VAL A 750 -23.85 4.19 -15.41
N ILE A 751 -24.02 3.94 -14.11
CA ILE A 751 -25.32 3.71 -13.47
C ILE A 751 -25.80 4.99 -12.79
N CYS A 752 -26.87 5.57 -13.29
CA CYS A 752 -27.45 6.79 -12.75
C CYS A 752 -28.64 6.43 -11.86
N TYR A 753 -28.54 6.68 -10.55
CA TYR A 753 -29.65 6.41 -9.64
C TYR A 753 -30.67 7.55 -9.64
N TYR A 754 -31.94 7.20 -9.61
CA TYR A 754 -33.07 8.12 -9.52
C TYR A 754 -34.13 7.59 -8.53
N SER A 755 -34.77 8.51 -7.81
CA SER A 755 -35.77 8.21 -6.79
C SER A 755 -37.08 8.94 -7.12
N THR A 756 -38.18 8.20 -7.18
CA THR A 756 -39.53 8.73 -7.44
C THR A 756 -40.30 9.10 -6.15
N GLU A 757 -39.72 8.82 -4.98
CA GLU A 757 -40.38 8.96 -3.67
C GLU A 757 -39.87 10.11 -2.79
N MET A 758 -38.92 10.94 -3.24
CA MET A 758 -38.37 11.99 -2.38
C MET A 758 -39.20 13.27 -2.36
N ASP A 759 -39.81 13.56 -1.22
CA ASP A 759 -40.54 14.78 -0.83
C ASP A 759 -41.74 15.16 -1.71
N SER A 760 -42.74 15.81 -1.12
CA SER A 760 -44.00 16.22 -1.77
C SER A 760 -43.82 17.11 -3.02
N ASP A 761 -42.60 17.60 -3.25
CA ASP A 761 -42.27 18.64 -4.24
C ASP A 761 -41.35 18.14 -5.38
N ALA A 762 -40.85 16.90 -5.37
CA ALA A 762 -40.03 16.39 -6.47
C ALA A 762 -40.90 15.96 -7.66
N VAL A 763 -41.12 16.89 -8.57
CA VAL A 763 -41.69 16.61 -9.89
C VAL A 763 -40.66 15.83 -10.71
N PHE A 764 -41.09 14.73 -11.33
CA PHE A 764 -40.29 14.01 -12.30
C PHE A 764 -39.95 14.93 -13.46
N SER A 765 -38.66 15.08 -13.77
CA SER A 765 -38.20 15.87 -14.90
C SER A 765 -37.95 14.93 -16.08
N SER A 766 -38.56 15.23 -17.24
CA SER A 766 -38.21 14.59 -18.51
C SER A 766 -36.82 15.02 -19.01
N ASP A 767 -36.29 16.13 -18.49
CA ASP A 767 -35.03 16.74 -18.96
C ASP A 767 -33.80 16.19 -18.23
N LEU A 768 -33.80 14.90 -17.92
CA LEU A 768 -32.65 14.23 -17.30
C LEU A 768 -31.51 14.08 -18.33
N PRO A 769 -30.24 14.30 -17.96
CA PRO A 769 -29.08 14.21 -18.85
C PRO A 769 -28.66 12.74 -19.14
N LEU A 770 -29.60 11.92 -19.59
CA LEU A 770 -29.44 10.46 -19.66
C LEU A 770 -28.55 9.97 -20.80
N LYS A 771 -28.14 10.83 -21.74
CA LYS A 771 -27.14 10.49 -22.77
C LYS A 771 -25.79 10.06 -22.17
N ARG A 772 -25.51 10.46 -20.93
CA ARG A 772 -24.30 10.10 -20.18
C ARG A 772 -24.45 8.78 -19.40
N CYS A 773 -25.65 8.22 -19.34
CA CYS A 773 -25.97 7.05 -18.54
C CYS A 773 -26.12 5.81 -19.42
N THR A 774 -25.53 4.70 -18.99
CA THR A 774 -25.79 3.38 -19.61
C THR A 774 -26.96 2.66 -18.95
N HIS A 775 -27.18 2.93 -17.66
CA HIS A 775 -28.22 2.34 -16.83
C HIS A 775 -28.91 3.44 -16.03
N LEU A 776 -30.25 3.46 -16.04
CA LEU A 776 -31.04 4.30 -15.16
C LEU A 776 -31.64 3.43 -14.06
N ALA A 777 -31.10 3.56 -12.85
CA ALA A 777 -31.50 2.77 -11.69
C ALA A 777 -32.55 3.50 -10.87
N VAL A 778 -33.80 3.04 -10.96
CA VAL A 778 -34.93 3.73 -10.34
C VAL A 778 -35.39 2.97 -9.10
N ASN A 779 -35.58 3.69 -8.00
CA ASN A 779 -36.15 3.13 -6.76
C ASN A 779 -37.66 2.91 -6.93
N ILE A 780 -38.04 1.68 -7.28
CA ILE A 780 -39.42 1.39 -7.70
C ILE A 780 -40.07 0.21 -7.00
N LEU A 781 -39.28 -0.76 -6.53
CA LEU A 781 -39.80 -1.98 -5.93
C LEU A 781 -39.49 -2.03 -4.45
N TYR A 782 -40.53 -2.27 -3.65
CA TYR A 782 -40.42 -2.28 -2.22
C TYR A 782 -40.96 -3.56 -1.63
N PHE A 783 -40.13 -4.22 -0.82
CA PHE A 783 -40.58 -5.23 0.10
C PHE A 783 -41.35 -4.58 1.24
N PHE A 784 -42.55 -5.07 1.49
CA PHE A 784 -43.35 -4.71 2.65
C PHE A 784 -44.00 -5.94 3.26
N LYS A 785 -44.40 -5.80 4.53
CA LYS A 785 -45.12 -6.81 5.28
C LYS A 785 -46.60 -6.47 5.25
N ASP A 786 -47.43 -7.39 4.77
CA ASP A 786 -48.88 -7.17 4.76
C ASP A 786 -49.51 -7.35 6.15
N ARG A 787 -50.84 -7.18 6.25
CA ARG A 787 -51.57 -7.30 7.52
C ARG A 787 -51.49 -8.70 8.15
N ASN A 788 -51.22 -9.74 7.34
CA ASN A 788 -51.09 -11.12 7.78
C ASN A 788 -49.64 -11.47 8.16
N GLY A 789 -48.71 -10.53 7.99
CA GLY A 789 -47.30 -10.74 8.24
C GLY A 789 -46.55 -11.39 7.09
N GLU A 790 -47.17 -11.56 5.92
CA GLU A 790 -46.54 -12.12 4.72
C GLU A 790 -45.70 -11.06 3.99
N LEU A 791 -44.60 -11.50 3.35
CA LEU A 791 -43.80 -10.63 2.50
C LEU A 791 -44.50 -10.43 1.16
N LYS A 792 -44.65 -9.18 0.76
CA LYS A 792 -45.17 -8.78 -0.56
C LYS A 792 -44.25 -7.74 -1.18
N ILE A 793 -44.35 -7.62 -2.50
CA ILE A 793 -43.66 -6.59 -3.29
C ILE A 793 -44.70 -5.65 -3.87
N HIS A 794 -44.41 -4.36 -3.83
CA HIS A 794 -45.30 -3.32 -4.34
C HIS A 794 -44.51 -2.18 -4.97
N THR A 795 -45.04 -1.67 -6.09
CA THR A 795 -44.58 -0.44 -6.74
C THR A 795 -45.30 0.77 -6.19
N SER A 796 -44.59 1.82 -5.77
CA SER A 796 -45.23 3.03 -5.25
C SER A 796 -46.17 3.69 -6.27
N TRP A 797 -47.21 4.39 -5.79
CA TRP A 797 -48.17 5.07 -6.67
C TRP A 797 -47.49 6.18 -7.50
N SER A 798 -46.55 6.89 -6.89
CA SER A 798 -45.72 7.89 -7.57
C SER A 798 -44.92 7.28 -8.73
N THR A 799 -44.38 6.08 -8.54
CA THR A 799 -43.70 5.32 -9.60
C THR A 799 -44.66 4.93 -10.73
N MET A 800 -45.86 4.41 -10.40
CA MET A 800 -46.84 4.04 -11.42
C MET A 800 -47.25 5.22 -12.30
N ARG A 801 -47.25 6.44 -11.75
CA ARG A 801 -47.57 7.67 -12.50
C ARG A 801 -46.52 8.03 -13.55
N VAL A 802 -45.24 7.78 -13.28
CA VAL A 802 -44.10 8.19 -14.13
C VAL A 802 -43.52 7.04 -14.97
N LEU A 803 -44.09 5.84 -14.85
CA LEU A 803 -43.59 4.64 -15.52
C LEU A 803 -43.55 4.78 -17.05
N ASN A 804 -44.63 5.32 -17.66
CA ASN A 804 -44.67 5.50 -19.12
C ASN A 804 -43.59 6.48 -19.60
N GLU A 805 -43.27 7.48 -18.77
CA GLU A 805 -42.20 8.45 -19.06
C GLU A 805 -40.83 7.78 -18.95
N LEU A 806 -40.61 6.95 -17.92
CA LEU A 806 -39.37 6.16 -17.76
C LEU A 806 -39.14 5.20 -18.94
N LEU A 807 -40.19 4.53 -19.41
CA LEU A 807 -40.14 3.66 -20.60
C LEU A 807 -39.85 4.46 -21.87
N SER A 808 -40.40 5.68 -21.97
CA SER A 808 -40.11 6.58 -23.10
C SER A 808 -38.65 7.03 -23.09
N LEU A 809 -38.10 7.39 -21.92
CA LEU A 809 -36.69 7.77 -21.78
C LEU A 809 -35.73 6.61 -22.09
N ARG A 810 -36.09 5.39 -21.70
CA ARG A 810 -35.37 4.16 -22.06
C ARG A 810 -35.20 4.05 -23.58
N ILE A 811 -36.30 4.19 -24.33
CA ILE A 811 -36.30 4.11 -25.80
C ILE A 811 -35.56 5.30 -26.41
N GLN A 812 -35.81 6.51 -25.93
CA GLN A 812 -35.22 7.74 -26.46
C GLN A 812 -33.69 7.78 -26.33
N HIS A 813 -33.16 7.26 -25.23
CA HIS A 813 -31.73 7.33 -24.92
C HIS A 813 -30.98 6.00 -25.07
N GLY A 814 -31.67 4.90 -25.38
CA GLY A 814 -31.05 3.58 -25.57
C GLY A 814 -30.37 3.04 -24.30
N LEU A 815 -30.88 3.40 -23.12
CA LEU A 815 -30.31 3.01 -21.82
C LEU A 815 -31.04 1.78 -21.24
N LYS A 816 -30.40 1.08 -20.30
CA LYS A 816 -31.02 -0.01 -19.56
C LYS A 816 -31.80 0.52 -18.36
N LEU A 817 -33.07 0.14 -18.23
CA LEU A 817 -33.88 0.50 -17.08
C LEU A 817 -33.70 -0.55 -15.97
N VAL A 818 -33.16 -0.12 -14.81
CA VAL A 818 -32.86 -1.01 -13.68
C VAL A 818 -33.92 -0.83 -12.59
N ALA A 819 -34.57 -1.93 -12.22
CA ALA A 819 -35.46 -2.01 -11.07
C ALA A 819 -34.66 -2.13 -9.78
N VAL A 820 -34.59 -1.05 -9.00
CA VAL A 820 -33.97 -1.10 -7.69
C VAL A 820 -34.98 -1.59 -6.66
N VAL A 821 -34.61 -2.67 -5.96
CA VAL A 821 -35.46 -3.34 -4.97
C VAL A 821 -34.96 -3.03 -3.56
N GLN A 822 -35.80 -2.40 -2.75
CA GLN A 822 -35.47 -1.92 -1.41
C GLN A 822 -36.51 -2.33 -0.37
N LYS A 823 -36.25 -2.01 0.90
CA LYS A 823 -37.23 -2.18 1.99
C LYS A 823 -38.17 -0.97 2.09
N LYS A 824 -39.47 -1.18 2.32
CA LYS A 824 -40.42 -0.10 2.66
C LYS A 824 -40.44 0.20 4.15
N HIS A 825 -41.04 1.35 4.51
CA HIS A 825 -41.43 1.66 5.88
C HIS A 825 -42.31 0.55 6.48
N GLY A 826 -41.97 0.08 7.69
CA GLY A 826 -42.62 -1.05 8.37
C GLY A 826 -41.78 -2.32 8.49
N ILE A 827 -40.65 -2.43 7.77
CA ILE A 827 -39.67 -3.50 7.94
C ILE A 827 -38.42 -2.95 8.65
N HIS A 828 -38.08 -3.57 9.79
CA HIS A 828 -37.06 -3.02 10.69
C HIS A 828 -35.63 -3.24 10.17
N SER A 829 -35.33 -4.39 9.55
CA SER A 829 -33.99 -4.71 9.01
C SER A 829 -34.05 -5.47 7.69
N TYR A 830 -32.94 -5.46 6.93
CA TYR A 830 -32.80 -6.31 5.74
C TYR A 830 -32.78 -7.81 6.09
N ASP A 831 -32.29 -8.16 7.28
CA ASP A 831 -32.35 -9.54 7.78
C ASP A 831 -33.79 -10.04 7.95
N GLU A 832 -34.72 -9.15 8.31
CA GLU A 832 -36.15 -9.49 8.36
C GLU A 832 -36.68 -9.84 6.96
N ILE A 833 -36.29 -9.10 5.91
CA ILE A 833 -36.64 -9.43 4.52
C ILE A 833 -36.10 -10.79 4.14
N ILE A 834 -34.81 -11.02 4.38
CA ILE A 834 -34.15 -12.28 4.05
C ILE A 834 -34.83 -13.44 4.76
N ARG A 835 -35.13 -13.31 6.05
CA ARG A 835 -35.88 -14.31 6.81
C ARG A 835 -37.26 -14.58 6.21
N LEU A 836 -38.02 -13.54 5.89
CA LEU A 836 -39.36 -13.70 5.32
C LEU A 836 -39.32 -14.31 3.92
N MET A 837 -38.32 -13.96 3.09
CA MET A 837 -38.10 -14.57 1.77
C MET A 837 -37.91 -16.08 1.87
N THR A 838 -37.23 -16.54 2.94
CA THR A 838 -36.99 -17.97 3.19
C THR A 838 -38.20 -18.72 3.78
N GLN A 839 -39.19 -18.01 4.31
CA GLN A 839 -40.37 -18.62 4.96
C GLN A 839 -41.53 -18.84 3.99
N ASP A 840 -41.69 -17.98 2.99
CA ASP A 840 -42.77 -18.04 2.01
C ASP A 840 -42.22 -17.71 0.63
N GLU A 841 -42.40 -18.58 -0.37
CA GLU A 841 -41.96 -18.32 -1.74
C GLU A 841 -43.03 -17.61 -2.60
N ARG A 842 -44.25 -17.34 -2.09
CA ARG A 842 -45.34 -16.73 -2.88
C ARG A 842 -45.01 -15.32 -3.39
N TRP A 843 -44.13 -14.58 -2.70
CA TRP A 843 -43.66 -13.28 -3.18
C TRP A 843 -42.88 -13.39 -4.49
N PHE A 844 -42.28 -14.55 -4.78
CA PHE A 844 -41.43 -14.78 -5.94
C PHE A 844 -42.20 -14.68 -7.26
N ALA A 845 -43.39 -15.30 -7.31
CA ALA A 845 -44.24 -15.24 -8.50
C ALA A 845 -44.70 -13.80 -8.80
N GLU A 846 -45.03 -13.04 -7.75
CA GLU A 846 -45.39 -11.63 -7.87
C GLU A 846 -44.19 -10.77 -8.30
N PHE A 847 -42.99 -11.08 -7.78
CA PHE A 847 -41.76 -10.41 -8.20
C PHE A 847 -41.52 -10.56 -9.71
N VAL A 848 -41.53 -11.80 -10.21
CA VAL A 848 -41.30 -12.10 -11.63
C VAL A 848 -42.37 -11.43 -12.49
N ARG A 849 -43.65 -11.53 -12.09
CA ARG A 849 -44.77 -10.88 -12.78
C ARG A 849 -44.58 -9.37 -12.91
N VAL A 850 -44.08 -8.72 -11.85
CA VAL A 850 -43.84 -7.28 -11.83
C VAL A 850 -42.67 -6.88 -12.72
N ILE A 851 -41.59 -7.66 -12.73
CA ILE A 851 -40.46 -7.43 -13.64
C ILE A 851 -40.89 -7.56 -15.11
N GLU A 852 -41.71 -8.55 -15.43
CA GLU A 852 -42.25 -8.78 -16.78
C GLU A 852 -43.24 -7.69 -17.19
N LEU A 853 -44.18 -7.32 -16.32
CA LEU A 853 -45.21 -6.31 -16.61
C LEU A 853 -44.60 -4.94 -16.95
N PHE A 854 -43.48 -4.61 -16.33
CA PHE A 854 -42.82 -3.31 -16.47
C PHE A 854 -41.57 -3.35 -17.37
N ASP A 855 -41.23 -4.53 -17.90
CA ASP A 855 -40.21 -4.72 -18.92
C ASP A 855 -38.82 -4.15 -18.55
N PHE A 856 -38.35 -4.42 -17.32
CA PHE A 856 -37.04 -3.98 -16.83
C PHE A 856 -35.88 -4.76 -17.44
N ASP A 857 -34.82 -4.05 -17.84
CA ASP A 857 -33.60 -4.65 -18.39
C ASP A 857 -32.69 -5.24 -17.32
N ALA A 858 -32.84 -4.80 -16.07
CA ALA A 858 -32.01 -5.25 -14.95
C ALA A 858 -32.76 -5.14 -13.62
N VAL A 859 -32.34 -5.94 -12.66
CA VAL A 859 -32.79 -5.92 -11.27
C VAL A 859 -31.57 -5.70 -10.38
N GLU A 860 -31.63 -4.74 -9.46
CA GLU A 860 -30.60 -4.53 -8.45
C GLU A 860 -31.16 -4.63 -7.04
N LEU A 861 -30.60 -5.54 -6.23
CA LEU A 861 -31.02 -5.73 -4.84
C LEU A 861 -30.21 -4.81 -3.91
N HIS A 862 -30.90 -4.03 -3.08
CA HIS A 862 -30.30 -3.20 -2.02
C HIS A 862 -30.61 -3.83 -0.66
N PHE A 863 -29.92 -4.92 -0.31
CA PHE A 863 -30.16 -5.68 0.94
C PHE A 863 -29.13 -5.41 2.04
N GLY A 864 -28.44 -4.28 1.95
CA GLY A 864 -27.41 -3.89 2.89
C GLY A 864 -26.09 -4.60 2.63
N SER A 865 -25.51 -5.18 3.68
CA SER A 865 -24.23 -5.88 3.65
C SER A 865 -24.27 -7.16 2.80
N ILE A 866 -23.19 -7.42 2.07
CA ILE A 866 -23.03 -8.68 1.30
C ILE A 866 -22.91 -9.92 2.22
N GLY A 867 -22.56 -9.75 3.49
CA GLY A 867 -22.55 -10.83 4.48
C GLY A 867 -23.97 -11.33 4.82
N ASN A 868 -25.00 -10.50 4.63
CA ASN A 868 -26.38 -10.86 4.99
C ASN A 868 -26.92 -12.01 4.12
N ILE A 869 -26.36 -12.23 2.92
CA ILE A 869 -26.79 -13.27 1.98
C ILE A 869 -25.98 -14.58 2.09
N GLN A 870 -25.19 -14.77 3.16
CA GLN A 870 -24.37 -15.97 3.37
C GLN A 870 -25.18 -17.25 3.65
N HIS A 871 -26.42 -17.11 4.10
CA HIS A 871 -27.25 -18.27 4.43
C HIS A 871 -27.61 -19.08 3.19
N GLN A 872 -27.41 -20.41 3.24
CA GLN A 872 -27.59 -21.31 2.08
C GLN A 872 -28.99 -21.23 1.47
N HIS A 873 -30.03 -21.07 2.30
CA HIS A 873 -31.41 -20.95 1.82
C HIS A 873 -31.61 -19.66 1.00
N THR A 874 -31.00 -18.55 1.45
CA THR A 874 -31.01 -17.27 0.72
C THR A 874 -30.28 -17.42 -0.62
N LEU A 875 -29.10 -18.06 -0.63
CA LEU A 875 -28.37 -18.34 -1.87
C LEU A 875 -29.17 -19.17 -2.86
N ASN A 876 -29.92 -20.17 -2.39
CA ASN A 876 -30.76 -21.00 -3.25
C ASN A 876 -31.90 -20.18 -3.89
N ILE A 877 -32.56 -19.32 -3.11
CA ILE A 877 -33.60 -18.42 -3.61
C ILE A 877 -33.02 -17.46 -4.65
N LEU A 878 -31.86 -16.85 -4.38
CA LEU A 878 -31.22 -15.94 -5.32
C LEU A 878 -30.75 -16.66 -6.60
N LYS A 879 -30.26 -17.90 -6.50
CA LYS A 879 -29.92 -18.74 -7.67
C LYS A 879 -31.15 -19.06 -8.51
N LYS A 880 -32.28 -19.39 -7.87
CA LYS A 880 -33.58 -19.59 -8.54
C LYS A 880 -34.00 -18.30 -9.25
N LEU A 881 -33.88 -17.16 -8.57
CA LEU A 881 -34.18 -15.86 -9.15
C LEU A 881 -33.33 -15.56 -10.39
N LYS A 882 -32.02 -15.74 -10.31
CA LYS A 882 -31.12 -15.59 -11.45
C LYS A 882 -31.51 -16.49 -12.63
N SER A 883 -31.90 -17.73 -12.36
CA SER A 883 -32.32 -18.67 -13.41
C SER A 883 -33.58 -18.21 -14.13
N GLU A 884 -34.56 -17.68 -13.41
CA GLU A 884 -35.81 -17.17 -14.01
C GLU A 884 -35.57 -15.86 -14.79
N LEU A 885 -34.80 -14.91 -14.23
CA LEU A 885 -34.39 -13.69 -14.93
C LEU A 885 -33.61 -13.97 -16.22
N LYS A 886 -32.89 -15.10 -16.29
CA LYS A 886 -32.19 -15.55 -17.50
C LYS A 886 -33.12 -16.21 -18.53
N ARG A 887 -34.22 -16.84 -18.10
CA ARG A 887 -35.17 -17.55 -18.97
C ARG A 887 -36.20 -16.64 -19.61
N ASN A 888 -36.54 -15.53 -18.95
CA ASN A 888 -37.55 -14.58 -19.40
C ASN A 888 -36.85 -13.32 -19.96
N PRO A 889 -36.44 -13.31 -21.24
CA PRO A 889 -35.93 -12.09 -21.86
C PRO A 889 -37.03 -11.02 -21.90
N THR A 890 -36.64 -9.76 -21.81
CA THR A 890 -37.58 -8.62 -21.94
C THR A 890 -38.26 -8.65 -23.30
N ALA A 891 -39.56 -8.29 -23.32
CA ALA A 891 -40.40 -8.38 -24.52
C ALA A 891 -39.95 -7.40 -25.62
N SER A 892 -39.27 -6.31 -25.23
CA SER A 892 -38.75 -5.27 -26.13
C SER A 892 -37.39 -5.59 -26.75
N ASN A 893 -36.46 -6.20 -25.99
CA ASN A 893 -35.04 -6.23 -26.35
C ASN A 893 -34.45 -7.62 -26.57
N GLN A 894 -35.17 -8.70 -26.24
CA GLN A 894 -34.71 -10.10 -26.33
C GLN A 894 -33.39 -10.41 -25.59
N CYS A 895 -32.92 -9.51 -24.72
CA CYS A 895 -31.72 -9.72 -23.91
C CYS A 895 -32.10 -10.32 -22.53
N PRO A 896 -31.22 -11.13 -21.91
CA PRO A 896 -31.41 -11.57 -20.53
C PRO A 896 -31.42 -10.38 -19.55
N VAL A 897 -32.27 -10.43 -18.53
CA VAL A 897 -32.32 -9.40 -17.48
C VAL A 897 -31.04 -9.47 -16.63
N GLU A 898 -30.32 -8.35 -16.49
CA GLU A 898 -29.12 -8.30 -15.66
C GLU A 898 -29.46 -8.37 -14.17
N PHE A 899 -28.62 -9.04 -13.38
CA PHE A 899 -28.82 -9.16 -11.94
C PHE A 899 -27.69 -8.52 -11.15
N GLY A 900 -27.97 -7.36 -10.53
CA GLY A 900 -27.04 -6.57 -9.74
C GLY A 900 -27.27 -6.68 -8.23
N PHE A 901 -26.24 -6.34 -7.47
CA PHE A 901 -26.31 -6.20 -6.01
C PHE A 901 -25.64 -4.90 -5.58
N ALA A 902 -26.34 -4.05 -4.82
CA ALA A 902 -25.74 -2.88 -4.21
C ALA A 902 -25.33 -3.21 -2.78
N ALA A 903 -24.03 -3.33 -2.58
CA ALA A 903 -23.43 -3.69 -1.30
C ALA A 903 -23.15 -2.43 -0.47
N GLU A 904 -23.69 -2.38 0.74
CA GLU A 904 -23.24 -1.44 1.77
C GLU A 904 -21.90 -1.91 2.35
N MET A 905 -21.00 -0.96 2.61
CA MET A 905 -19.60 -1.27 2.88
C MET A 905 -19.31 -1.35 4.37
N TYR A 906 -18.86 -2.54 4.80
CA TYR A 906 -18.41 -2.83 6.16
C TYR A 906 -17.17 -3.71 6.12
N PRO A 907 -16.31 -3.66 7.16
CA PRO A 907 -15.26 -4.64 7.31
C PRO A 907 -15.88 -5.99 7.62
N ILE A 908 -16.02 -6.83 6.59
CA ILE A 908 -16.60 -8.16 6.67
C ILE A 908 -15.59 -9.15 6.12
N ASP A 909 -15.22 -10.11 6.94
CA ASP A 909 -14.50 -11.29 6.51
C ASP A 909 -15.51 -12.30 5.98
N LEU A 910 -15.54 -12.49 4.66
CA LEU A 910 -16.45 -13.46 4.06
C LEU A 910 -15.95 -14.89 4.23
N GLY A 911 -14.66 -15.07 4.54
CA GLY A 911 -14.04 -16.27 5.14
C GLY A 911 -14.19 -17.58 4.36
N ASN A 912 -14.94 -17.58 3.25
CA ASN A 912 -15.38 -18.75 2.51
C ASN A 912 -15.23 -18.47 1.02
N LYS A 913 -14.17 -19.00 0.42
CA LYS A 913 -13.87 -18.88 -1.01
C LYS A 913 -15.03 -19.39 -1.88
N HIS A 914 -15.73 -20.45 -1.46
CA HIS A 914 -16.89 -20.99 -2.18
C HIS A 914 -18.09 -20.04 -2.15
N PHE A 915 -18.28 -19.30 -1.05
CA PHE A 915 -19.30 -18.26 -0.97
C PHE A 915 -18.98 -17.11 -1.93
N VAL A 916 -17.73 -16.61 -1.93
CA VAL A 916 -17.30 -15.56 -2.86
C VAL A 916 -17.44 -16.01 -4.31
N GLU A 917 -17.08 -17.27 -4.60
CA GLU A 917 -17.29 -17.88 -5.91
C GLU A 917 -18.75 -17.93 -6.33
N THR A 918 -19.61 -18.30 -5.39
CA THR A 918 -21.06 -18.32 -5.61
C THR A 918 -21.61 -16.93 -5.85
N ILE A 919 -21.21 -15.93 -5.08
CA ILE A 919 -21.70 -14.54 -5.19
C ILE A 919 -21.23 -13.91 -6.50
N TYR A 920 -19.95 -14.01 -6.86
CA TYR A 920 -19.53 -13.50 -8.16
C TYR A 920 -20.21 -14.27 -9.28
N GLY A 921 -20.49 -15.58 -9.13
CA GLY A 921 -21.24 -16.36 -10.11
C GLY A 921 -22.71 -15.92 -10.21
N LEU A 922 -23.27 -15.37 -9.14
CA LEU A 922 -24.67 -14.98 -9.00
C LEU A 922 -24.97 -13.60 -9.60
N PHE A 923 -24.15 -12.59 -9.35
CA PHE A 923 -24.42 -11.23 -9.84
C PHE A 923 -23.60 -10.88 -11.10
N ASP A 924 -24.21 -10.15 -12.02
CA ASP A 924 -23.56 -9.60 -13.21
C ASP A 924 -22.64 -8.43 -12.85
N TYR A 925 -23.04 -7.63 -11.86
CA TYR A 925 -22.22 -6.57 -11.27
C TYR A 925 -22.55 -6.38 -9.79
N ILE A 926 -21.60 -5.83 -9.03
CA ILE A 926 -21.74 -5.49 -7.61
C ILE A 926 -21.41 -4.01 -7.45
N THR A 927 -22.40 -3.21 -7.08
CA THR A 927 -22.25 -1.77 -6.84
C THR A 927 -21.79 -1.53 -5.40
N LEU A 928 -20.64 -0.87 -5.23
CA LEU A 928 -20.03 -0.59 -3.94
C LEU A 928 -20.52 0.76 -3.41
N LEU A 929 -21.40 0.76 -2.40
CA LEU A 929 -21.94 1.96 -1.74
C LEU A 929 -21.02 2.39 -0.59
N SER A 930 -19.80 2.84 -0.90
CA SER A 930 -18.75 3.16 0.10
C SER A 930 -19.12 4.27 1.10
N PHE A 931 -20.17 5.05 0.82
CA PHE A 931 -20.68 6.12 1.69
C PHE A 931 -21.84 5.68 2.61
N LYS A 932 -22.38 4.46 2.48
CA LYS A 932 -23.46 3.94 3.37
C LYS A 932 -22.87 3.01 4.45
N SER A 933 -23.15 3.32 5.72
CA SER A 933 -22.73 2.55 6.89
C SER A 933 -23.90 2.26 7.88
N ASN A 934 -23.68 1.37 8.86
CA ASN A 934 -24.67 0.61 9.64
C ASN A 934 -25.40 1.50 10.65
N ARG A 935 -24.98 2.77 10.76
CA ARG A 935 -25.54 3.80 11.64
C ARG A 935 -25.97 5.07 10.89
N GLY A 936 -26.03 5.04 9.56
CA GLY A 936 -26.44 6.19 8.74
C GLY A 936 -25.32 6.79 7.89
N LEU A 937 -25.68 7.82 7.13
CA LEU A 937 -24.78 8.64 6.30
C LEU A 937 -23.94 9.54 7.21
N GLY A 938 -22.82 9.04 7.75
CA GLY A 938 -22.01 9.80 8.70
C GLY A 938 -20.54 9.41 8.65
N ILE A 939 -19.72 10.29 8.11
CA ILE A 939 -18.24 10.27 8.08
C ILE A 939 -17.63 10.40 9.49
N ALA A 940 -18.41 10.67 10.55
CA ALA A 940 -17.86 11.01 11.87
C ALA A 940 -17.81 9.89 12.94
N GLU A 941 -18.53 8.77 12.84
CA GLU A 941 -18.81 7.99 14.07
C GLU A 941 -18.41 6.51 14.13
N THR A 942 -17.42 6.03 13.35
CA THR A 942 -16.80 4.75 13.70
C THR A 942 -15.29 4.72 13.46
N ASN A 943 -14.57 4.14 14.42
CA ASN A 943 -13.14 3.79 14.43
C ASN A 943 -12.67 2.88 13.27
N ARG A 944 -13.37 2.84 12.13
CA ARG A 944 -13.02 2.10 10.91
C ARG A 944 -13.44 2.90 9.69
N ARG A 945 -12.61 3.87 9.32
CA ARG A 945 -12.61 4.45 7.97
C ARG A 945 -12.18 3.34 7.00
N ILE A 946 -12.91 3.16 5.90
CA ILE A 946 -12.46 2.33 4.78
C ILE A 946 -12.37 3.28 3.60
N ALA A 947 -11.15 3.58 3.14
CA ALA A 947 -11.01 4.36 1.91
C ALA A 947 -11.63 3.57 0.73
N ILE A 948 -11.98 4.25 -0.36
CA ILE A 948 -12.47 3.56 -1.58
C ILE A 948 -11.46 2.51 -2.03
N GLU A 949 -10.17 2.84 -1.96
CA GLU A 949 -9.09 1.93 -2.30
C GLU A 949 -9.04 0.71 -1.37
N ASP A 950 -9.13 0.92 -0.06
CA ASP A 950 -9.17 -0.18 0.92
C ASP A 950 -10.39 -1.06 0.69
N THR A 951 -11.52 -0.47 0.33
CA THR A 951 -12.77 -1.18 0.03
C THR A 951 -12.57 -2.13 -1.15
N ILE A 952 -11.97 -1.63 -2.23
CA ILE A 952 -11.72 -2.44 -3.44
C ILE A 952 -10.72 -3.55 -3.11
N ARG A 953 -9.60 -3.23 -2.45
CA ARG A 953 -8.59 -4.20 -2.01
C ARG A 953 -9.18 -5.30 -1.14
N MET A 954 -10.06 -4.94 -0.21
CA MET A 954 -10.76 -5.91 0.62
C MET A 954 -11.60 -6.90 -0.19
N PHE A 955 -12.28 -6.44 -1.25
CA PHE A 955 -13.02 -7.33 -2.15
C PHE A 955 -12.06 -8.21 -2.97
N GLU A 956 -10.96 -7.63 -3.47
CA GLU A 956 -9.91 -8.37 -4.19
C GLU A 956 -9.29 -9.48 -3.33
N ASP A 957 -8.90 -9.17 -2.09
CA ASP A 957 -8.30 -10.09 -1.13
C ASP A 957 -9.23 -11.25 -0.78
N GLN A 958 -10.55 -11.01 -0.82
CA GLN A 958 -11.57 -12.05 -0.61
C GLN A 958 -11.82 -12.89 -1.87
N GLY A 959 -11.26 -12.50 -3.04
CA GLY A 959 -11.35 -13.23 -4.31
C GLY A 959 -12.38 -12.70 -5.29
N PHE A 960 -12.94 -11.50 -5.07
CA PHE A 960 -13.84 -10.88 -6.05
C PHE A 960 -13.07 -10.35 -7.26
N PRO A 961 -13.53 -10.61 -8.50
CA PRO A 961 -12.92 -10.04 -9.68
C PRO A 961 -13.28 -8.54 -9.80
N VAL A 962 -12.27 -7.66 -9.83
CA VAL A 962 -12.44 -6.19 -9.94
C VAL A 962 -13.35 -5.77 -11.10
N ARG A 963 -13.24 -6.47 -12.23
CA ARG A 963 -14.08 -6.27 -13.43
C ARG A 963 -15.59 -6.47 -13.20
N LYS A 964 -16.05 -6.92 -12.03
CA LYS A 964 -17.46 -7.00 -11.65
C LYS A 964 -17.90 -5.90 -10.68
N LEU A 965 -16.95 -5.15 -10.13
CA LEU A 965 -17.22 -4.11 -9.15
C LEU A 965 -17.57 -2.80 -9.86
N VAL A 966 -18.61 -2.11 -9.39
CA VAL A 966 -19.01 -0.78 -9.83
C VAL A 966 -18.83 0.17 -8.65
N LEU A 967 -18.09 1.26 -8.83
CA LEU A 967 -17.85 2.23 -7.74
C LEU A 967 -18.99 3.24 -7.67
N ALA A 968 -19.73 3.27 -6.57
CA ALA A 968 -20.74 4.32 -6.38
C ALA A 968 -20.13 5.61 -5.81
N LEU A 969 -20.48 6.73 -6.41
CA LEU A 969 -20.08 8.09 -6.04
C LEU A 969 -21.30 8.85 -5.52
N SER A 970 -21.16 9.53 -4.38
CA SER A 970 -22.23 10.34 -3.79
C SER A 970 -22.37 11.68 -4.52
N SER A 971 -23.59 12.11 -4.79
CA SER A 971 -23.88 13.44 -5.36
C SER A 971 -24.49 14.42 -4.34
N PHE A 972 -24.18 14.21 -3.06
CA PHE A 972 -24.68 15.02 -1.95
C PHE A 972 -23.54 15.35 -0.99
N GLY A 973 -23.74 16.37 -0.16
CA GLY A 973 -22.83 16.72 0.94
C GLY A 973 -23.36 16.31 2.29
N ILE A 974 -22.46 16.17 3.26
CA ILE A 974 -22.79 15.93 4.67
C ILE A 974 -22.19 17.06 5.51
N GLN A 975 -23.01 17.66 6.36
CA GLN A 975 -22.59 18.62 7.37
C GLN A 975 -22.33 17.96 8.71
N PHE A 976 -21.26 18.40 9.35
CA PHE A 976 -20.95 18.19 10.74
C PHE A 976 -20.85 19.53 11.47
N ASN A 977 -21.24 19.53 12.73
CA ASN A 977 -21.04 20.65 13.63
C ASN A 977 -19.99 20.29 14.68
N LEU A 978 -19.15 21.25 15.02
CA LEU A 978 -18.29 21.22 16.19
C LEU A 978 -19.15 21.59 17.39
N GLY A 979 -19.28 20.67 18.34
CA GLY A 979 -20.10 20.87 19.54
C GLY A 979 -19.71 22.15 20.28
N CYS A 980 -20.70 22.86 20.85
CA CYS A 980 -20.54 24.18 21.47
C CYS A 980 -19.56 24.26 22.66
N SER A 981 -18.93 23.15 23.06
CA SER A 981 -17.95 23.04 24.14
C SER A 981 -16.52 22.70 23.65
N SER A 982 -16.27 22.63 22.34
CA SER A 982 -14.94 22.28 21.81
C SER A 982 -13.98 23.47 21.84
N ASN A 983 -12.84 23.33 22.53
CA ASN A 983 -11.74 24.30 22.50
C ASN A 983 -10.85 24.19 21.23
N VAL A 984 -11.30 23.44 20.21
CA VAL A 984 -10.51 23.07 19.03
C VAL A 984 -11.05 23.82 17.82
N SER A 985 -10.18 24.46 17.05
CA SER A 985 -10.58 25.16 15.83
C SER A 985 -10.93 24.19 14.70
N VAL A 986 -11.71 24.65 13.72
CA VAL A 986 -12.01 23.82 12.54
C VAL A 986 -10.74 23.43 11.80
N GLU A 987 -9.80 24.37 11.63
CA GLU A 987 -8.51 24.12 10.99
C GLU A 987 -7.71 23.00 11.69
N ASP A 988 -7.73 22.96 13.03
CA ASP A 988 -7.12 21.88 13.80
C ASP A 988 -7.82 20.53 13.56
N VAL A 989 -9.16 20.54 13.51
CA VAL A 989 -9.94 19.35 13.18
C VAL A 989 -9.66 18.88 11.76
N LEU A 990 -9.44 19.77 10.79
CA LEU A 990 -9.18 19.41 9.40
C LEU A 990 -7.75 18.92 9.14
N SER A 991 -6.76 19.54 9.80
CA SER A 991 -5.36 19.08 9.75
C SER A 991 -5.20 17.69 10.38
N ASN A 992 -6.06 17.35 11.34
CA ASN A 992 -6.13 16.04 11.92
C ASN A 992 -7.55 15.55 12.20
N LEU A 993 -8.21 15.23 11.10
CA LEU A 993 -9.53 14.63 11.12
C LEU A 993 -9.57 13.34 11.92
N ARG A 994 -8.46 12.59 12.01
CA ARG A 994 -8.45 11.28 12.67
C ARG A 994 -8.67 11.41 14.17
N ASP A 995 -7.92 12.27 14.83
CA ASP A 995 -8.01 12.36 16.30
C ASP A 995 -9.09 13.33 16.77
N HIS A 996 -9.62 14.17 15.89
CA HIS A 996 -10.66 15.15 16.23
C HIS A 996 -12.05 14.80 15.69
N ALA A 997 -12.21 13.65 15.03
CA ALA A 997 -13.50 13.23 14.48
C ALA A 997 -14.60 13.09 15.54
N HIS A 998 -14.27 12.79 16.80
CA HIS A 998 -15.25 12.70 17.89
C HIS A 998 -15.86 14.04 18.30
N TYR A 999 -15.27 15.16 17.87
CA TYR A 999 -15.87 16.49 18.05
C TYR A 999 -16.92 16.82 16.98
N LEU A 1000 -17.03 16.00 15.93
CA LEU A 1000 -17.95 16.21 14.82
C LEU A 1000 -19.26 15.49 15.08
N GLU A 1001 -20.31 16.27 15.30
CA GLU A 1001 -21.67 15.78 15.39
C GLU A 1001 -22.33 15.86 14.01
N TYR A 1002 -22.86 14.74 13.52
CA TYR A 1002 -23.64 14.75 12.27
C TYR A 1002 -24.84 15.69 12.43
N ASP A 1003 -24.96 16.65 11.52
CA ASP A 1003 -26.09 17.57 11.49
C ASP A 1003 -27.10 17.11 10.43
N ARG A 1004 -26.73 17.22 9.15
CA ARG A 1004 -27.65 16.97 8.05
C ARG A 1004 -26.98 16.70 6.71
N LYS A 1005 -27.72 16.06 5.81
CA LYS A 1005 -27.41 15.86 4.39
C LYS A 1005 -27.86 17.09 3.58
N TYR A 1006 -27.07 17.49 2.58
CA TYR A 1006 -27.41 18.55 1.62
C TYR A 1006 -27.44 18.03 0.20
N ARG A 1007 -28.42 18.51 -0.59
CA ARG A 1007 -28.37 18.41 -2.04
C ARG A 1007 -27.36 19.42 -2.59
N MET A 1008 -26.87 19.20 -3.80
CA MET A 1008 -25.81 20.01 -4.41
C MET A 1008 -26.22 21.47 -4.59
N ASN A 1009 -27.47 21.73 -4.97
CA ASN A 1009 -28.01 23.10 -5.12
C ASN A 1009 -28.00 23.87 -3.79
N GLU A 1010 -28.47 23.23 -2.72
CA GLU A 1010 -28.49 23.78 -1.37
C GLU A 1010 -27.07 23.97 -0.83
N LEU A 1011 -26.19 23.01 -1.09
CA LEU A 1011 -24.78 23.06 -0.69
C LEU A 1011 -24.08 24.23 -1.37
N CYS A 1012 -24.26 24.39 -2.68
CA CYS A 1012 -23.71 25.51 -3.44
C CYS A 1012 -24.13 26.86 -2.88
N HIS A 1013 -25.42 27.05 -2.66
CA HIS A 1013 -25.90 28.28 -2.05
C HIS A 1013 -25.38 28.48 -0.64
N LYS A 1014 -25.21 27.42 0.15
CA LYS A 1014 -24.69 27.52 1.51
C LYS A 1014 -23.22 27.94 1.53
N VAL A 1015 -22.36 27.27 0.75
CA VAL A 1015 -20.92 27.59 0.69
C VAL A 1015 -20.73 29.05 0.27
N ILE A 1016 -21.45 29.50 -0.76
CA ILE A 1016 -21.40 30.89 -1.25
C ILE A 1016 -21.98 31.87 -0.22
N ARG A 1017 -23.21 31.65 0.27
CA ARG A 1017 -23.89 32.61 1.18
C ARG A 1017 -23.24 32.74 2.55
N LYS A 1018 -22.60 31.68 3.05
CA LYS A 1018 -21.89 31.69 4.33
C LYS A 1018 -20.40 32.00 4.20
N GLU A 1019 -19.91 32.31 3.01
CA GLU A 1019 -18.50 32.62 2.74
C GLU A 1019 -17.56 31.56 3.36
N MET A 1020 -17.93 30.27 3.21
CA MET A 1020 -17.17 29.18 3.82
C MET A 1020 -15.82 29.03 3.12
N LYS A 1021 -14.76 28.80 3.89
CA LYS A 1021 -13.45 28.45 3.33
C LYS A 1021 -13.51 27.05 2.73
N GLU A 1022 -12.95 26.86 1.55
CA GLU A 1022 -13.05 25.62 0.80
C GLU A 1022 -11.69 25.13 0.29
N PHE A 1023 -11.44 23.83 0.33
CA PHE A 1023 -10.30 23.20 -0.34
C PHE A 1023 -10.56 21.74 -0.72
N ILE A 1024 -9.76 21.19 -1.63
CA ILE A 1024 -9.70 19.75 -1.91
C ILE A 1024 -8.63 19.11 -1.03
N SER A 1025 -9.00 18.09 -0.27
CA SER A 1025 -8.01 17.26 0.41
C SER A 1025 -7.38 16.29 -0.59
N TYR A 1026 -6.16 16.55 -1.05
CA TYR A 1026 -5.45 15.63 -1.96
C TYR A 1026 -5.26 14.24 -1.35
N ARG A 1027 -5.07 14.15 -0.03
CA ARG A 1027 -4.92 12.88 0.66
C ARG A 1027 -6.17 12.00 0.56
N HIS A 1028 -7.35 12.59 0.75
CA HIS A 1028 -8.63 11.88 0.79
C HIS A 1028 -9.42 11.95 -0.53
N MET A 1029 -9.00 12.81 -1.46
CA MET A 1029 -9.67 13.11 -2.72
C MET A 1029 -11.16 13.45 -2.53
N GLY A 1030 -11.44 14.39 -1.64
CA GLY A 1030 -12.77 14.93 -1.36
C GLY A 1030 -12.71 16.43 -1.08
N ALA A 1031 -13.82 17.13 -1.30
CA ALA A 1031 -13.93 18.55 -1.04
C ALA A 1031 -14.40 18.79 0.40
N VAL A 1032 -13.83 19.82 1.01
CA VAL A 1032 -14.16 20.27 2.36
C VAL A 1032 -14.47 21.76 2.31
N ALA A 1033 -15.64 22.15 2.82
CA ALA A 1033 -15.98 23.55 3.05
C ALA A 1033 -16.27 23.76 4.54
N TYR A 1034 -15.83 24.88 5.11
CA TYR A 1034 -15.96 25.08 6.55
C TYR A 1034 -16.06 26.55 6.99
N SER A 1035 -16.69 26.78 8.14
CA SER A 1035 -16.84 28.11 8.76
C SER A 1035 -17.11 27.99 10.26
N CYS A 1036 -16.32 28.66 11.09
CA CYS A 1036 -16.43 28.77 12.56
C CYS A 1036 -16.61 27.44 13.32
N ASN A 1037 -17.79 26.82 13.24
CA ASN A 1037 -18.15 25.56 13.90
C ASN A 1037 -18.80 24.54 12.94
N GLU A 1038 -18.92 24.83 11.65
CA GLU A 1038 -19.54 23.95 10.66
C GLU A 1038 -18.48 23.41 9.69
N ILE A 1039 -18.54 22.11 9.41
CA ILE A 1039 -17.73 21.44 8.40
C ILE A 1039 -18.64 20.69 7.44
N LEU A 1040 -18.43 20.88 6.14
CA LEU A 1040 -19.11 20.19 5.06
C LEU A 1040 -18.11 19.30 4.33
N PHE A 1041 -18.44 18.01 4.18
CA PHE A 1041 -17.75 17.09 3.28
C PHE A 1041 -18.64 16.80 2.08
N TYR A 1042 -18.09 16.95 0.89
CA TYR A 1042 -18.85 16.73 -0.35
C TYR A 1042 -17.91 16.43 -1.52
N GLU A 1043 -18.52 16.24 -2.68
CA GLU A 1043 -17.81 15.99 -3.94
C GLU A 1043 -17.89 17.22 -4.84
N ARG A 1044 -16.80 17.47 -5.56
CA ARG A 1044 -16.73 18.46 -6.64
C ARG A 1044 -16.56 17.77 -7.98
N PRO A 1045 -16.82 18.48 -9.10
CA PRO A 1045 -16.48 17.98 -10.43
C PRO A 1045 -15.05 17.40 -10.51
N GLU A 1046 -14.08 18.09 -9.92
CA GLU A 1046 -12.68 17.62 -9.91
C GLU A 1046 -12.50 16.27 -9.19
N THR A 1047 -13.08 16.13 -7.99
CA THR A 1047 -12.92 14.91 -7.18
C THR A 1047 -13.67 13.72 -7.79
N ILE A 1048 -14.83 13.96 -8.41
CA ILE A 1048 -15.60 12.96 -9.14
C ILE A 1048 -14.85 12.48 -10.38
N ARG A 1049 -14.28 13.40 -11.17
CA ARG A 1049 -13.47 13.03 -12.33
C ARG A 1049 -12.29 12.15 -11.93
N TYR A 1050 -11.58 12.52 -10.85
CA TYR A 1050 -10.50 11.69 -10.32
C TYR A 1050 -10.97 10.28 -9.94
N LYS A 1051 -12.09 10.16 -9.21
CA LYS A 1051 -12.62 8.87 -8.78
C LYS A 1051 -13.11 8.01 -9.95
N ALA A 1052 -13.68 8.62 -10.98
CA ALA A 1052 -14.07 7.95 -12.22
C ALA A 1052 -12.85 7.38 -12.95
N ARG A 1053 -11.78 8.19 -13.13
CA ARG A 1053 -10.51 7.73 -13.69
C ARG A 1053 -9.85 6.65 -12.84
N PHE A 1054 -9.94 6.75 -11.52
CA PHE A 1054 -9.43 5.74 -10.59
C PHE A 1054 -10.16 4.40 -10.78
N ALA A 1055 -11.49 4.42 -10.87
CA ALA A 1055 -12.27 3.21 -11.16
C ALA A 1055 -11.87 2.60 -12.51
N ALA A 1056 -11.70 3.44 -13.54
CA ALA A 1056 -11.28 2.99 -14.86
C ALA A 1056 -9.86 2.38 -14.86
N ALA A 1057 -8.89 3.06 -14.25
CA ALA A 1057 -7.49 2.63 -14.15
C ALA A 1057 -7.34 1.34 -13.33
N ARG A 1058 -8.20 1.12 -12.33
CA ARG A 1058 -8.27 -0.14 -11.58
C ARG A 1058 -9.01 -1.26 -12.31
N GLY A 1059 -9.58 -0.99 -13.49
CA GLY A 1059 -10.27 -2.00 -14.28
C GLY A 1059 -11.65 -2.38 -13.74
N LEU A 1060 -12.31 -1.52 -12.96
CA LEU A 1060 -13.66 -1.76 -12.46
C LEU A 1060 -14.65 -1.90 -13.63
N SER A 1061 -15.80 -2.54 -13.37
CA SER A 1061 -16.90 -2.66 -14.33
C SER A 1061 -17.54 -1.32 -14.67
N GLY A 1062 -17.29 -0.26 -13.90
CA GLY A 1062 -17.89 1.04 -14.11
C GLY A 1062 -18.03 1.87 -12.83
N ILE A 1063 -18.83 2.92 -12.94
CA ILE A 1063 -19.20 3.82 -11.84
C ILE A 1063 -20.73 3.92 -11.72
N ALA A 1064 -21.18 4.31 -10.54
CA ALA A 1064 -22.57 4.68 -10.30
C ALA A 1064 -22.65 6.04 -9.62
N LEU A 1065 -23.65 6.87 -9.96
CA LEU A 1065 -23.87 8.17 -9.34
C LEU A 1065 -25.13 8.13 -8.50
N TYR A 1066 -24.98 8.38 -7.19
CA TYR A 1066 -26.04 8.23 -6.20
C TYR A 1066 -26.33 9.60 -5.53
N ARG A 1067 -27.34 10.36 -5.95
CA ARG A 1067 -28.34 10.12 -7.02
C ARG A 1067 -28.66 11.41 -7.77
N LEU A 1068 -29.23 11.31 -8.97
CA LEU A 1068 -29.56 12.48 -9.82
C LEU A 1068 -30.49 13.50 -9.14
N ASN A 1069 -31.38 13.06 -8.23
CA ASN A 1069 -32.26 13.96 -7.49
C ASN A 1069 -31.51 14.91 -6.53
N ASP A 1070 -30.31 14.53 -6.10
CA ASP A 1070 -29.49 15.31 -5.18
C ASP A 1070 -28.61 16.34 -5.93
N GLU A 1071 -28.54 16.28 -7.27
CA GLU A 1071 -27.61 17.06 -8.12
C GLU A 1071 -28.30 17.94 -9.18
N ASN A 1072 -29.63 17.98 -9.16
CA ASN A 1072 -30.45 18.58 -10.20
C ASN A 1072 -30.07 20.03 -10.60
N ASP A 1073 -29.44 20.79 -9.71
CA ASP A 1073 -28.93 22.13 -10.01
C ASP A 1073 -27.56 22.38 -9.34
N CYS A 1074 -26.48 22.36 -10.14
CA CYS A 1074 -25.16 22.85 -9.72
C CYS A 1074 -24.83 24.24 -10.28
N SER A 1075 -25.78 24.92 -10.93
CA SER A 1075 -25.49 26.11 -11.74
C SER A 1075 -24.89 27.24 -10.91
N SER A 1076 -25.32 27.37 -9.65
CA SER A 1076 -24.82 28.34 -8.69
C SER A 1076 -23.31 28.24 -8.40
N CYS A 1077 -22.70 27.05 -8.49
CA CYS A 1077 -21.24 26.88 -8.31
C CYS A 1077 -20.49 26.67 -9.62
N SER A 1078 -21.08 25.95 -10.57
CA SER A 1078 -20.37 25.40 -11.74
C SER A 1078 -20.86 25.95 -13.08
N GLY A 1079 -21.95 26.72 -13.08
CA GLY A 1079 -22.58 27.26 -14.29
C GLY A 1079 -23.33 26.22 -15.13
N ILE A 1080 -23.31 24.93 -14.76
CA ILE A 1080 -23.97 23.84 -15.50
C ILE A 1080 -24.86 22.98 -14.58
N PRO A 1081 -26.01 22.48 -15.06
CA PRO A 1081 -26.79 21.48 -14.34
C PRO A 1081 -26.09 20.12 -14.41
N TYR A 1082 -26.29 19.26 -13.39
CA TYR A 1082 -25.69 17.92 -13.32
C TYR A 1082 -24.17 17.89 -13.53
N CYS A 1083 -23.48 18.80 -12.83
CA CYS A 1083 -22.04 19.01 -12.91
C CYS A 1083 -21.18 17.80 -12.52
N LEU A 1084 -21.62 16.99 -11.55
CA LEU A 1084 -20.91 15.80 -11.11
C LEU A 1084 -21.09 14.65 -12.10
N LEU A 1085 -22.29 14.49 -12.68
CA LEU A 1085 -22.49 13.52 -13.76
C LEU A 1085 -21.65 13.86 -14.98
N ASP A 1086 -21.63 15.14 -15.38
CA ASP A 1086 -20.79 15.59 -16.49
C ASP A 1086 -19.31 15.36 -16.18
N ALA A 1087 -18.87 15.62 -14.95
CA ALA A 1087 -17.48 15.33 -14.56
C ALA A 1087 -17.14 13.84 -14.53
N ALA A 1088 -18.06 13.00 -14.06
CA ALA A 1088 -17.92 11.54 -14.01
C ALA A 1088 -17.79 10.92 -15.41
N THR A 1089 -18.35 11.59 -16.41
CA THR A 1089 -18.41 11.17 -17.82
C THR A 1089 -17.68 12.13 -18.76
N ALA A 1090 -16.84 13.01 -18.21
CA ALA A 1090 -16.18 14.04 -19.01
C ALA A 1090 -15.15 13.44 -19.97
N ASP A 1091 -14.60 12.29 -19.58
CA ASP A 1091 -13.58 11.59 -20.32
C ASP A 1091 -14.16 10.56 -21.29
N CYS A 1092 -15.41 10.12 -21.04
CA CYS A 1092 -16.31 9.21 -21.76
C CYS A 1092 -17.73 9.36 -21.19
#